data_AF-A0A831A0F2-F1
#
_entry.id   AF-A0A831A0F2-F1
#
_cell.length_a   1.000
_cell.length_b   1.000
_cell.length_c   1.000
_cell.angle_alpha   90.00
_cell.angle_beta   90.00
_cell.angle_gamma   90.00
#
_symmetry.space_group_name_H-M   'P 1'
#
loop_
_entity.id
_entity.type
_entity.pdbx_description
1 polymer ?
#
loop_
_entity_poly.entity_id
_entity_poly.type
_entity_poly.pdbx_seq_one_letter_code
_entity_poly.pdbx_strand_id
1 'polypeptide(L)'
;MDISDFYQTFFDEADELLADMEQHLLVLDPQEPDSEQLNAIFRAAHSIKGGAGTFGFTVLQETTHILENILDGARRGEMQLSTDIVNLFLETKDIMQEQLDAYKTSTEPDAAAFEYICQALRQLALEVNGETPAADAAVSAGLESAAGAASGLRIKLTGLKVNEADLMLEELANLGTVSAVEKGESSLEATLESSVSKDDIIAVLCFVIDESQIHFPQTEVDRVTVAETLEAAQEAMPATAAPQPTSVSESAAPKREAAKKSAAKGGESSSIRVAVEKVDQLINLVGELVITQSMLAQRSSALDPVHHGDLLNSMGQLERNARDLQESVMSIRMMPMEYVFSRFPRLVRDLASKLGKEVELTLLGSSTELDKSLIERIIDPLTHLVRNSLDHGIESPDKRIAAGKHATGNLTLSAEHQGGNICIEVTDDGAGLNRERILAKALSSGLPVSDAMSDEDVGMLIFAPGFSTAEQVTDVSGRGVGMDVVKRNIQEMGGHVEISSKQGKGATIRILLPLTLAILDGMSVRVANEVFILPLNAVMESLQPQADDLKALAGAERVLEVRGEYLPLVELWKVFDVQDAKTEATQGIVVILQSAGKRYALLVDQLIGQHQVVVKNLESNYRKVPGISAATILGDGSVALIVDVSALQSLNREKRVAGAAA
;
A
#
# COMPACT_ATOMS: atom_id res chain seq x y z
N MET A 1 -31.65 10.60 8.04
CA MET A 1 -30.23 10.28 7.83
C MET A 1 -29.78 9.60 9.10
N ASP A 2 -29.19 8.41 8.96
CA ASP A 2 -28.74 7.62 10.09
C ASP A 2 -27.37 8.13 10.55
N ILE A 3 -27.14 8.25 11.86
CA ILE A 3 -25.87 8.76 12.43
C ILE A 3 -24.72 7.80 12.05
N SER A 4 -25.04 6.53 11.74
CA SER A 4 -24.12 5.51 11.20
C SER A 4 -23.31 5.97 9.99
N ASP A 5 -23.91 6.75 9.08
CA ASP A 5 -23.25 7.16 7.83
C ASP A 5 -22.16 8.23 8.09
N PHE A 6 -22.29 8.98 9.18
CA PHE A 6 -21.33 10.02 9.59
C PHE A 6 -20.14 9.43 10.34
N TYR A 7 -20.31 8.32 11.07
CA TYR A 7 -19.20 7.64 11.72
C TYR A 7 -18.15 7.18 10.72
N GLN A 8 -18.56 6.57 9.61
CA GLN A 8 -17.60 6.10 8.60
C GLN A 8 -16.81 7.26 8.00
N THR A 9 -17.49 8.38 7.72
CA THR A 9 -16.84 9.58 7.18
C THR A 9 -15.81 10.15 8.17
N PHE A 10 -16.16 10.23 9.45
CA PHE A 10 -15.23 10.66 10.49
C PHE A 10 -14.04 9.70 10.64
N PHE A 11 -14.27 8.39 10.60
CA PHE A 11 -13.20 7.40 10.73
C PHE A 11 -12.21 7.48 9.57
N ASP A 12 -12.71 7.63 8.34
CA ASP A 12 -11.87 7.79 7.16
C ASP A 12 -11.07 9.11 7.22
N GLU A 13 -11.71 10.21 7.66
CA GLU A 13 -11.05 11.51 7.84
C GLU A 13 -10.00 11.48 8.95
N ALA A 14 -10.30 10.84 10.09
CA ALA A 14 -9.37 10.70 11.20
C ALA A 14 -8.15 9.85 10.81
N ASP A 15 -8.32 8.80 9.99
CA ASP A 15 -7.20 8.03 9.44
C ASP A 15 -6.30 8.89 8.54
N GLU A 16 -6.89 9.70 7.65
CA GLU A 16 -6.15 10.62 6.79
C GLU A 16 -5.37 11.64 7.64
N LEU A 17 -6.02 12.26 8.63
CA LEU A 17 -5.40 13.25 9.50
C LEU A 17 -4.29 12.66 10.39
N LEU A 18 -4.46 11.45 10.91
CA LEU A 18 -3.42 10.75 11.67
C LEU A 18 -2.20 10.42 10.79
N ALA A 19 -2.42 10.03 9.54
CA ALA A 19 -1.35 9.78 8.58
C ALA A 19 -0.59 11.06 8.20
N ASP A 20 -1.32 12.15 7.92
CA ASP A 20 -0.72 13.46 7.62
C ASP A 20 0.10 13.97 8.82
N MET A 21 -0.44 13.83 10.03
CA MET A 21 0.25 14.20 11.27
C MET A 21 1.56 13.41 11.44
N GLU A 22 1.57 12.10 11.13
CA GLU A 22 2.79 11.28 11.15
C GLU A 22 3.83 11.77 10.14
N GLN A 23 3.41 12.03 8.91
CA GLN A 23 4.30 12.48 7.85
C GLN A 23 4.99 13.79 8.24
N HIS A 24 4.23 14.75 8.78
CA HIS A 24 4.78 16.01 9.26
C HIS A 24 5.72 15.83 10.47
N LEU A 25 5.36 14.97 11.44
CA LEU A 25 6.21 14.69 12.60
C LEU A 25 7.54 14.01 12.21
N LEU A 26 7.56 13.16 11.18
CA LEU A 26 8.77 12.45 10.75
C LEU A 26 9.80 13.34 10.06
N VAL A 27 9.36 14.40 9.37
CA VAL A 27 10.23 15.34 8.65
C VAL A 27 10.57 16.60 9.46
N LEU A 28 9.90 16.81 10.60
CA LEU A 28 10.08 17.97 11.46
C LEU A 28 11.50 17.98 12.07
N ASP A 29 12.22 19.08 11.91
CA ASP A 29 13.47 19.34 12.64
C ASP A 29 13.16 19.87 14.05
N PRO A 30 13.51 19.17 15.14
CA PRO A 30 13.25 19.66 16.49
C PRO A 30 14.02 20.93 16.86
N GLN A 31 15.18 21.20 16.24
CA GLN A 31 16.01 22.37 16.57
C GLN A 31 15.55 23.65 15.87
N GLU A 32 14.93 23.51 14.69
CA GLU A 32 14.40 24.62 13.90
C GLU A 32 13.08 24.20 13.24
N PRO A 33 12.00 24.06 14.05
CA PRO A 33 10.75 23.52 13.53
C PRO A 33 10.09 24.49 12.56
N ASP A 34 9.71 23.99 11.39
CA ASP A 34 8.95 24.77 10.42
C ASP A 34 7.55 25.08 10.98
N SER A 35 7.26 26.38 11.10
CA SER A 35 5.96 26.89 11.55
C SER A 35 4.79 26.34 10.73
N GLU A 36 4.95 26.12 9.42
CA GLU A 36 3.88 25.60 8.56
C GLU A 36 3.57 24.14 8.89
N GLN A 37 4.61 23.33 9.13
CA GLN A 37 4.50 21.94 9.55
C GLN A 37 3.86 21.82 10.94
N LEU A 38 4.28 22.64 11.91
CA LEU A 38 3.67 22.66 13.24
C LEU A 38 2.19 23.07 13.20
N ASN A 39 1.84 24.04 12.36
CA ASN A 39 0.45 24.42 12.14
C ASN A 39 -0.36 23.29 11.50
N ALA A 40 0.22 22.52 10.57
CA ALA A 40 -0.43 21.36 9.97
C ALA A 40 -0.70 20.25 10.99
N ILE A 41 0.29 19.89 11.80
CA ILE A 41 0.17 18.90 12.89
C ILE A 41 -0.93 19.32 13.88
N PHE A 42 -0.93 20.59 14.30
CA PHE A 42 -1.95 21.13 15.20
C PHE A 42 -3.35 21.08 14.59
N ARG A 43 -3.51 21.45 13.30
CA ARG A 43 -4.81 21.38 12.61
C ARG A 43 -5.35 19.95 12.58
N ALA A 44 -4.50 18.97 12.30
CA ALA A 44 -4.89 17.56 12.31
C ALA A 44 -5.41 17.13 13.70
N ALA A 45 -4.66 17.42 14.76
CA ALA A 45 -5.09 17.15 16.12
C ALA A 45 -6.40 17.88 16.48
N HIS A 46 -6.53 19.16 16.16
CA HIS A 46 -7.73 19.95 16.46
C HIS A 46 -8.99 19.38 15.78
N SER A 47 -8.88 19.00 14.50
CA SER A 47 -9.98 18.39 13.75
C SER A 47 -10.38 17.02 14.32
N ILE A 48 -9.41 16.18 14.69
CA ILE A 48 -9.68 14.88 15.33
C ILE A 48 -10.40 15.07 16.68
N LYS A 49 -9.97 16.03 17.51
CA LYS A 49 -10.65 16.36 18.78
C LYS A 49 -12.10 16.80 18.54
N GLY A 50 -12.33 17.66 17.55
CA GLY A 50 -13.67 18.17 17.20
C GLY A 50 -14.62 17.05 16.75
N GLY A 51 -14.14 16.18 15.86
CA GLY A 51 -14.89 15.02 15.41
C GLY A 51 -15.15 14.02 16.54
N ALA A 52 -14.12 13.67 17.32
CA ALA A 52 -14.25 12.77 18.46
C ALA A 52 -15.26 13.28 19.51
N GLY A 53 -15.29 14.59 19.78
CA GLY A 53 -16.27 15.21 20.66
C GLY A 53 -17.70 15.17 20.13
N THR A 54 -17.88 15.38 18.82
CA THR A 54 -19.20 15.31 18.15
C THR A 54 -19.81 13.91 18.24
N PHE A 55 -18.99 12.86 18.12
CA PHE A 55 -19.43 11.47 18.13
C PHE A 55 -19.35 10.78 19.50
N GLY A 56 -18.89 11.49 20.54
CA GLY A 56 -18.83 10.96 21.91
C GLY A 56 -17.67 9.98 22.17
N PHE A 57 -16.62 10.03 21.36
CA PHE A 57 -15.40 9.23 21.54
C PHE A 57 -14.48 9.87 22.59
N THR A 58 -14.87 9.74 23.85
CA THR A 58 -14.26 10.45 24.99
C THR A 58 -12.76 10.19 25.15
N VAL A 59 -12.31 8.95 24.97
CA VAL A 59 -10.90 8.56 25.14
C VAL A 59 -10.02 9.22 24.07
N LEU A 60 -10.48 9.17 22.81
CA LEU A 60 -9.80 9.80 21.69
C LEU A 60 -9.81 11.33 21.82
N GLN A 61 -10.94 11.90 22.21
CA GLN A 61 -11.08 13.33 22.45
C GLN A 61 -10.11 13.81 23.55
N GLU A 62 -10.02 13.10 24.68
CA GLU A 62 -9.14 13.49 25.80
C GLU A 62 -7.66 13.37 25.42
N THR A 63 -7.26 12.28 24.77
CA THR A 63 -5.87 12.08 24.30
C THR A 63 -5.46 13.21 23.35
N THR A 64 -6.32 13.51 22.37
CA THR A 64 -6.06 14.55 21.37
C THR A 64 -6.02 15.94 21.98
N HIS A 65 -6.88 16.23 22.96
CA HIS A 65 -6.89 17.51 23.66
C HIS A 65 -5.59 17.76 24.43
N ILE A 66 -5.03 16.75 25.10
CA ILE A 66 -3.74 16.91 25.80
C ILE A 66 -2.63 17.17 24.79
N LEU A 67 -2.59 16.42 23.68
CA LEU A 67 -1.62 16.61 22.61
C LEU A 67 -1.70 18.01 22.01
N GLU A 68 -2.91 18.49 21.70
CA GLU A 68 -3.17 19.81 21.12
C GLU A 68 -2.65 20.94 22.02
N ASN A 69 -2.85 20.85 23.34
CA ASN A 69 -2.36 21.86 24.28
C ASN A 69 -0.81 21.96 24.28
N ILE A 70 -0.11 20.83 24.16
CA ILE A 70 1.35 20.82 24.10
C ILE A 70 1.84 21.37 22.75
N LEU A 71 1.16 21.00 21.66
CA LEU A 71 1.44 21.53 20.33
C LEU A 71 1.20 23.05 20.25
N ASP A 72 0.18 23.58 20.95
CA ASP A 72 -0.06 25.03 21.03
C ASP A 72 1.11 25.75 21.74
N GLY A 73 1.61 25.20 22.85
CA GLY A 73 2.80 25.72 23.54
C GLY A 73 4.04 25.73 22.63
N ALA A 74 4.24 24.69 21.84
CA ALA A 74 5.32 24.63 20.85
C ALA A 74 5.16 25.69 19.74
N ARG A 75 3.94 25.92 19.23
CA ARG A 75 3.64 26.93 18.21
C ARG A 75 3.89 28.36 18.69
N ARG A 76 3.59 28.64 19.97
CA ARG A 76 3.82 29.95 20.59
C ARG A 76 5.29 30.21 20.96
N GLY A 77 6.16 29.21 20.77
CA GLY A 77 7.57 29.28 21.18
C GLY A 77 7.77 29.21 22.70
N GLU A 78 6.74 28.79 23.44
CA GLU A 78 6.78 28.59 24.90
C GLU A 78 7.47 27.27 25.27
N MET A 79 7.62 26.36 24.30
CA MET A 79 8.24 25.05 24.43
C MET A 79 9.24 24.78 23.30
N GLN A 80 10.47 24.40 23.64
CA GLN A 80 11.42 23.88 22.65
C GLN A 80 11.17 22.40 22.40
N LEU A 81 11.13 22.01 21.13
CA LEU A 81 11.01 20.61 20.73
C LEU A 81 12.35 19.89 20.88
N SER A 82 12.29 18.64 21.28
CA SER A 82 13.42 17.72 21.32
C SER A 82 13.06 16.46 20.54
N THR A 83 14.06 15.66 20.18
CA THR A 83 13.81 14.36 19.53
C THR A 83 12.95 13.45 20.39
N ASP A 84 13.11 13.49 21.72
CA ASP A 84 12.31 12.70 22.66
C ASP A 84 10.84 13.15 22.67
N ILE A 85 10.59 14.45 22.57
CA ILE A 85 9.23 15.01 22.45
C ILE A 85 8.56 14.58 21.14
N VAL A 86 9.28 14.65 20.02
CA VAL A 86 8.75 14.23 18.71
C VAL A 86 8.45 12.72 18.72
N ASN A 87 9.32 11.91 19.33
CA ASN A 87 9.05 10.48 19.51
C ASN A 87 7.80 10.23 20.37
N LEU A 88 7.58 11.01 21.43
CA LEU A 88 6.37 10.90 22.24
C LEU A 88 5.11 11.30 21.47
N PHE A 89 5.19 12.31 20.58
CA PHE A 89 4.06 12.66 19.70
C PHE A 89 3.75 11.55 18.70
N LEU A 90 4.78 10.89 18.14
CA LEU A 90 4.61 9.73 17.28
C LEU A 90 3.99 8.54 18.03
N GLU A 91 4.41 8.29 19.27
CA GLU A 91 3.80 7.28 20.15
C GLU A 91 2.34 7.63 20.49
N THR A 92 2.05 8.91 20.72
CA THR A 92 0.69 9.41 20.97
C THR A 92 -0.20 9.17 19.77
N LYS A 93 0.28 9.48 18.57
CA LYS A 93 -0.41 9.21 17.31
C LYS A 93 -0.75 7.73 17.19
N ASP A 94 0.19 6.83 17.49
CA ASP A 94 -0.03 5.38 17.37
C ASP A 94 -1.13 4.91 18.33
N ILE A 95 -1.14 5.41 19.57
CA ILE A 95 -2.21 5.11 20.53
C ILE A 95 -3.55 5.71 20.10
N MET A 96 -3.56 6.91 19.50
CA MET A 96 -4.76 7.49 18.90
C MET A 96 -5.29 6.63 17.74
N GLN A 97 -4.41 6.04 16.92
CA GLN A 97 -4.77 5.11 15.86
C GLN A 97 -5.41 3.84 16.43
N GLU A 98 -4.83 3.26 17.49
CA GLU A 98 -5.39 2.09 18.17
C GLU A 98 -6.76 2.40 18.79
N GLN A 99 -6.92 3.57 19.42
CA GLN A 99 -8.21 4.04 19.94
C GLN A 99 -9.25 4.17 18.82
N LEU A 100 -8.87 4.76 17.68
CA LEU A 100 -9.74 4.91 16.52
C LEU A 100 -10.18 3.56 15.95
N ASP A 101 -9.26 2.60 15.83
CA ASP A 101 -9.55 1.25 15.34
C ASP A 101 -10.42 0.44 16.31
N ALA A 102 -10.26 0.66 17.62
CA ALA A 102 -11.16 0.10 18.63
C ALA A 102 -12.60 0.61 18.42
N TYR A 103 -12.78 1.92 18.22
CA TYR A 103 -14.09 2.50 17.93
C TYR A 103 -14.69 2.01 16.62
N LYS A 104 -13.90 1.87 15.54
CA LYS A 104 -14.36 1.27 14.25
C LYS A 104 -14.90 -0.15 14.43
N THR A 105 -14.27 -0.93 15.31
CA THR A 105 -14.66 -2.31 15.59
C THR A 105 -15.71 -2.44 16.70
N SER A 106 -16.23 -1.32 17.22
CA SER A 106 -17.16 -1.27 18.36
C SER A 106 -16.61 -1.95 19.63
N THR A 107 -15.29 -1.87 19.83
CA THR A 107 -14.60 -2.32 21.03
C THR A 107 -14.16 -1.12 21.88
N GLU A 108 -13.92 -1.34 23.18
CA GLU A 108 -13.38 -0.30 24.05
C GLU A 108 -11.87 -0.16 23.83
N PRO A 109 -11.33 1.06 23.73
CA PRO A 109 -9.89 1.27 23.67
C PRO A 109 -9.14 0.72 24.88
N ASP A 110 -7.86 0.35 24.70
CA ASP A 110 -7.03 -0.15 25.80
C ASP A 110 -6.81 0.93 26.86
N ALA A 111 -7.41 0.72 28.03
CA ALA A 111 -7.31 1.62 29.18
C ALA A 111 -5.87 1.80 29.68
N ALA A 112 -5.02 0.76 29.62
CA ALA A 112 -3.64 0.85 30.07
C ALA A 112 -2.80 1.73 29.15
N ALA A 113 -2.97 1.58 27.83
CA ALA A 113 -2.29 2.41 26.83
C ALA A 113 -2.74 3.88 26.94
N PHE A 114 -4.05 4.11 27.10
CA PHE A 114 -4.62 5.45 27.32
C PHE A 114 -4.09 6.12 28.60
N GLU A 115 -4.08 5.43 29.74
CA GLU A 115 -3.58 5.98 31.00
C GLU A 115 -2.09 6.32 30.91
N TYR A 116 -1.30 5.43 30.31
CA TYR A 116 0.13 5.63 30.10
C TYR A 116 0.41 6.89 29.26
N ILE A 117 -0.23 7.03 28.10
CA ILE A 117 0.07 8.15 27.19
C ILE A 117 -0.40 9.49 27.77
N CYS A 118 -1.57 9.49 28.42
CA CYS A 118 -2.07 10.68 29.10
C CYS A 118 -1.13 11.12 30.23
N GLN A 119 -0.56 10.17 30.99
CA GLN A 119 0.43 10.48 32.03
C GLN A 119 1.73 11.02 31.42
N ALA A 120 2.26 10.39 30.36
CA ALA A 120 3.48 10.82 29.70
C ALA A 120 3.33 12.25 29.12
N LEU A 121 2.23 12.54 28.45
CA LEU A 121 1.94 13.87 27.90
C LEU A 121 1.73 14.93 29.02
N ARG A 122 1.01 14.59 30.09
CA ARG A 122 0.83 15.50 31.23
C ARG A 122 2.15 15.78 31.95
N GLN A 123 3.01 14.79 32.10
CA GLN A 123 4.33 14.97 32.68
C GLN A 123 5.17 15.93 31.82
N LEU A 124 5.14 15.75 30.50
CA LEU A 124 5.80 16.66 29.57
C LEU A 124 5.25 18.10 29.71
N ALA A 125 3.93 18.27 29.79
CA ALA A 125 3.32 19.58 30.00
C ALA A 125 3.73 20.24 31.34
N LEU A 126 3.98 19.47 32.39
CA LEU A 126 4.46 19.96 33.68
C LEU A 126 5.95 20.35 33.65
N GLU A 127 6.77 19.55 32.97
CA GLU A 127 8.21 19.82 32.79
C GLU A 127 8.44 21.11 31.98
N VAL A 128 7.56 21.40 31.02
CA VAL A 128 7.57 22.63 30.22
C VAL A 128 7.11 23.85 31.02
N ASN A 129 6.12 23.69 31.91
CA ASN A 129 5.58 24.78 32.74
C ASN A 129 6.39 25.05 34.03
N GLY A 130 7.40 24.24 34.34
CA GLY A 130 8.32 24.49 35.46
C GLY A 130 7.71 24.25 36.86
N GLU A 131 6.66 23.45 36.98
CA GLU A 131 6.07 23.09 38.28
C GLU A 131 6.35 21.63 38.65
N THR A 132 7.22 21.43 39.65
CA THR A 132 7.38 20.13 40.34
C THR A 132 6.10 19.73 41.06
N PRO A 133 5.68 18.45 41.03
CA PRO A 133 4.42 18.01 41.64
C PRO A 133 4.56 17.92 43.16
N ALA A 134 3.74 18.68 43.87
CA ALA A 134 3.43 18.44 45.28
C ALA A 134 2.10 17.66 45.37
N ALA A 135 2.15 16.52 46.06
CA ALA A 135 1.04 15.61 46.28
C ALA A 135 -0.05 16.18 47.22
N ASP A 136 -1.29 15.74 46.96
CA ASP A 136 -2.50 15.72 47.79
C ASP A 136 -3.02 17.02 48.45
N ALA A 137 -4.19 17.50 47.97
CA ALA A 137 -5.32 17.81 48.85
C ALA A 137 -6.65 17.97 48.08
N ALA A 138 -7.67 17.31 48.60
CA ALA A 138 -9.06 17.31 48.16
C ALA A 138 -9.80 18.65 48.36
N VAL A 139 -10.73 18.92 47.43
CA VAL A 139 -12.04 19.60 47.58
C VAL A 139 -12.11 20.87 48.47
N SER A 140 -12.33 22.03 47.85
CA SER A 140 -13.43 22.92 48.24
C SER A 140 -13.80 23.92 47.13
N ALA A 141 -15.11 24.04 46.89
CA ALA A 141 -15.75 25.02 46.04
C ALA A 141 -15.61 26.46 46.57
N GLY A 142 -15.70 27.44 45.65
CA GLY A 142 -16.39 28.70 45.92
C GLY A 142 -15.66 30.01 45.61
N LEU A 143 -16.14 30.65 44.53
CA LEU A 143 -16.41 32.08 44.36
C LEU A 143 -15.29 33.07 43.97
N GLU A 144 -15.42 33.51 42.71
CA GLU A 144 -15.54 34.90 42.25
C GLU A 144 -14.32 35.84 42.12
N SER A 145 -14.02 36.09 40.84
CA SER A 145 -14.10 37.39 40.14
C SER A 145 -12.97 38.42 40.31
N ALA A 146 -12.34 38.72 39.17
CA ALA A 146 -12.16 40.10 38.74
C ALA A 146 -12.26 40.20 37.20
N ALA A 147 -13.32 40.87 36.76
CA ALA A 147 -13.69 41.13 35.38
C ALA A 147 -12.80 42.19 34.67
N GLY A 148 -12.65 42.03 33.35
CA GLY A 148 -12.29 43.07 32.39
C GLY A 148 -13.22 42.96 31.18
N ALA A 149 -13.90 44.06 30.84
CA ALA A 149 -15.11 44.14 30.01
C ALA A 149 -15.02 43.51 28.60
N ALA A 150 -16.04 42.71 28.27
CA ALA A 150 -16.30 42.20 26.92
C ALA A 150 -16.87 43.31 26.02
N SER A 151 -16.13 43.67 24.97
CA SER A 151 -16.69 44.33 23.79
C SER A 151 -16.95 43.25 22.74
N GLY A 152 -18.22 42.91 22.51
CA GLY A 152 -18.58 41.95 21.46
C GLY A 152 -18.05 42.38 20.09
N LEU A 153 -17.50 41.42 19.34
CA LEU A 153 -16.90 41.66 18.04
C LEU A 153 -18.00 41.61 16.96
N ARG A 154 -18.15 42.68 16.18
CA ARG A 154 -19.14 42.72 15.09
C ARG A 154 -18.57 42.10 13.82
N ILE A 155 -19.30 41.15 13.24
CA ILE A 155 -18.91 40.36 12.08
C ILE A 155 -19.98 40.53 11.00
N LYS A 156 -19.54 40.81 9.77
CA LYS A 156 -20.39 40.95 8.58
C LYS A 156 -19.91 40.01 7.49
N LEU A 157 -20.77 39.08 7.11
CA LEU A 157 -20.56 38.11 6.04
C LEU A 157 -21.36 38.53 4.80
N THR A 158 -20.72 38.52 3.63
CA THR A 158 -21.34 38.96 2.37
C THR A 158 -21.23 37.91 1.27
N GLY A 159 -22.18 37.89 0.32
CA GLY A 159 -22.18 36.95 -0.81
C GLY A 159 -22.63 35.53 -0.45
N LEU A 160 -23.39 35.36 0.62
CA LEU A 160 -23.88 34.05 1.08
C LEU A 160 -24.99 33.50 0.16
N LYS A 161 -24.97 32.19 -0.11
CA LYS A 161 -26.08 31.47 -0.76
C LYS A 161 -27.22 31.23 0.24
N VAL A 162 -28.41 30.90 -0.28
CA VAL A 162 -29.69 30.83 0.47
C VAL A 162 -29.63 29.92 1.72
N ASN A 163 -28.78 28.89 1.72
CA ASN A 163 -28.62 27.95 2.85
C ASN A 163 -27.37 28.21 3.72
N GLU A 164 -26.46 29.10 3.29
CA GLU A 164 -25.19 29.34 3.99
C GLU A 164 -25.40 30.29 5.19
N ALA A 165 -26.39 31.19 5.14
CA ALA A 165 -26.64 32.14 6.22
C ALA A 165 -27.11 31.49 7.53
N ASP A 166 -27.84 30.38 7.47
CA ASP A 166 -28.25 29.63 8.67
C ASP A 166 -27.09 28.80 9.23
N LEU A 167 -26.30 28.17 8.35
CA LEU A 167 -25.09 27.44 8.73
C LEU A 167 -24.06 28.38 9.40
N MET A 168 -23.87 29.60 8.87
CA MET A 168 -22.98 30.60 9.47
C MET A 168 -23.45 31.11 10.83
N LEU A 169 -24.75 31.11 11.10
CA LEU A 169 -25.25 31.41 12.44
C LEU A 169 -24.95 30.29 13.43
N GLU A 170 -25.06 29.03 13.00
CA GLU A 170 -24.70 27.87 13.82
C GLU A 170 -23.20 27.86 14.13
N GLU A 171 -22.34 28.09 13.14
CA GLU A 171 -20.89 28.15 13.36
C GLU A 171 -20.47 29.33 14.26
N LEU A 172 -21.08 30.51 14.08
CA LEU A 172 -20.83 31.63 14.98
C LEU A 172 -21.30 31.33 16.41
N ALA A 173 -22.40 30.58 16.59
CA ALA A 173 -22.88 30.16 17.90
C ALA A 173 -21.96 29.12 18.57
N ASN A 174 -21.26 28.30 17.78
CA ASN A 174 -20.24 27.38 18.29
C ASN A 174 -19.00 28.13 18.80
N LEU A 175 -18.69 29.29 18.22
CA LEU A 175 -17.55 30.12 18.59
C LEU A 175 -17.81 31.07 19.77
N GLY A 176 -19.06 31.27 20.19
CA GLY A 176 -19.41 32.14 21.30
C GLY A 176 -20.88 32.56 21.34
N THR A 177 -21.21 33.56 22.17
CA THR A 177 -22.60 34.03 22.28
C THR A 177 -22.90 35.03 21.18
N VAL A 178 -23.82 34.67 20.27
CA VAL A 178 -24.23 35.52 19.15
C VAL A 178 -25.41 36.41 19.55
N SER A 179 -25.28 37.71 19.33
CA SER A 179 -26.32 38.71 19.57
C SER A 179 -26.43 39.70 18.39
N ALA A 180 -27.53 40.48 18.34
CA ALA A 180 -27.77 41.49 17.30
C ALA A 180 -27.65 40.95 15.86
N VAL A 181 -28.31 39.81 15.59
CA VAL A 181 -28.32 39.17 14.27
C VAL A 181 -29.25 39.91 13.30
N GLU A 182 -28.70 40.35 12.17
CA GLU A 182 -29.43 40.88 11.03
C GLU A 182 -29.16 39.99 9.80
N LYS A 183 -30.21 39.31 9.32
CA LYS A 183 -30.15 38.41 8.16
C LYS A 183 -30.73 39.10 6.92
N GLY A 184 -29.92 39.23 5.87
CA GLY A 184 -30.32 39.66 4.53
C GLY A 184 -30.43 38.48 3.55
N GLU A 185 -30.75 38.75 2.28
CA GLU A 185 -30.88 37.70 1.25
C GLU A 185 -29.54 37.04 0.86
N SER A 186 -28.42 37.75 1.03
CA SER A 186 -27.06 37.25 0.74
C SER A 186 -26.00 37.79 1.70
N SER A 187 -26.41 38.24 2.88
CA SER A 187 -25.52 38.78 3.90
C SER A 187 -26.02 38.44 5.30
N LEU A 188 -25.09 38.19 6.21
CA LEU A 188 -25.36 37.98 7.63
C LEU A 188 -24.51 38.94 8.44
N GLU A 189 -25.11 39.70 9.34
CA GLU A 189 -24.38 40.55 10.28
C GLU A 189 -24.76 40.15 11.71
N ALA A 190 -23.75 39.93 12.57
CA ALA A 190 -23.97 39.51 13.94
C ALA A 190 -22.85 40.02 14.86
N THR A 191 -23.14 40.14 16.15
CA THR A 191 -22.16 40.48 17.18
C THR A 191 -21.83 39.23 17.98
N LEU A 192 -20.56 38.83 17.95
CA LEU A 192 -20.05 37.65 18.65
C LEU A 192 -19.33 38.07 19.92
N GLU A 193 -19.83 37.60 21.06
CA GLU A 193 -19.14 37.67 22.34
C GLU A 193 -18.35 36.37 22.54
N SER A 194 -17.04 36.44 22.30
CA SER A 194 -16.13 35.30 22.40
C SER A 194 -14.73 35.76 22.84
N SER A 195 -13.98 34.86 23.48
CA SER A 195 -12.55 35.02 23.78
C SER A 195 -11.64 34.59 22.62
N VAL A 196 -12.23 34.12 21.51
CA VAL A 196 -11.52 33.62 20.32
C VAL A 196 -11.00 34.80 19.48
N SER A 197 -9.79 34.67 18.92
CA SER A 197 -9.17 35.73 18.13
C SER A 197 -9.85 35.91 16.76
N LYS A 198 -9.64 37.06 16.11
CA LYS A 198 -10.18 37.31 14.76
C LYS A 198 -9.68 36.30 13.74
N ASP A 199 -8.42 35.91 13.84
CA ASP A 199 -7.76 35.00 12.90
C ASP A 199 -8.33 33.57 13.05
N ASP A 200 -8.66 33.16 14.27
CA ASP A 200 -9.30 31.88 14.54
C ASP A 200 -10.77 31.87 14.05
N ILE A 201 -11.49 32.98 14.18
CA ILE A 201 -12.85 33.12 13.63
C ILE A 201 -12.82 33.05 12.10
N ILE A 202 -11.85 33.71 11.46
CA ILE A 202 -11.65 33.60 10.00
C ILE A 202 -11.37 32.15 9.62
N ALA A 203 -10.46 31.48 10.32
CA ALA A 203 -10.08 30.10 10.02
C ALA A 203 -11.28 29.13 10.07
N VAL A 204 -12.18 29.30 11.05
CA VAL A 204 -13.37 28.45 11.20
C VAL A 204 -14.40 28.75 10.10
N LEU A 205 -14.67 30.03 9.83
CA LEU A 205 -15.65 30.42 8.82
C LEU A 205 -15.14 30.14 7.38
N CYS A 206 -13.82 30.09 7.18
CA CYS A 206 -13.19 29.73 5.91
C CYS A 206 -13.45 28.29 5.46
N PHE A 207 -14.00 27.46 6.33
CA PHE A 207 -14.45 26.12 5.99
C PHE A 207 -15.70 26.11 5.08
N VAL A 208 -16.48 27.22 5.10
CA VAL A 208 -17.73 27.33 4.35
C VAL A 208 -17.70 28.47 3.33
N ILE A 209 -17.01 29.57 3.62
CA ILE A 209 -16.98 30.78 2.79
C ILE A 209 -15.55 31.28 2.57
N ASP A 210 -15.28 32.02 1.50
CA ASP A 210 -13.94 32.57 1.28
C ASP A 210 -13.60 33.67 2.31
N GLU A 211 -12.33 33.82 2.68
CA GLU A 211 -11.86 34.87 3.60
C GLU A 211 -12.31 36.27 3.17
N SER A 212 -12.33 36.53 1.85
CA SER A 212 -12.79 37.79 1.26
C SER A 212 -14.26 38.14 1.54
N GLN A 213 -15.05 37.19 2.02
CA GLN A 213 -16.46 37.37 2.38
C GLN A 213 -16.65 37.79 3.85
N ILE A 214 -15.60 37.73 4.67
CA ILE A 214 -15.64 37.97 6.12
C ILE A 214 -15.12 39.38 6.43
N HIS A 215 -15.96 40.21 7.04
CA HIS A 215 -15.62 41.60 7.36
C HIS A 215 -15.87 41.91 8.82
N PHE A 216 -14.94 42.62 9.46
CA PHE A 216 -15.05 43.06 10.85
C PHE A 216 -15.18 44.59 10.93
N PRO A 217 -16.41 45.16 10.86
CA PRO A 217 -16.60 46.59 11.02
C PRO A 217 -16.19 47.05 12.43
N GLN A 218 -15.29 48.03 12.52
CA GLN A 218 -14.90 48.63 13.80
C GLN A 218 -16.01 49.55 14.33
N THR A 219 -16.41 49.36 15.59
CA THR A 219 -17.30 50.29 16.30
C THR A 219 -16.45 51.43 16.87
N GLU A 220 -16.51 52.61 16.27
CA GLU A 220 -15.86 53.82 16.78
C GLU A 220 -16.47 54.22 18.13
N VAL A 221 -15.64 54.31 19.17
CA VAL A 221 -15.96 55.06 20.40
C VAL A 221 -15.05 56.28 20.44
N ASP A 222 -15.68 57.45 20.35
CA ASP A 222 -15.08 58.79 20.26
C ASP A 222 -13.93 59.09 21.24
N ARG A 223 -12.85 59.71 20.73
CA ARG A 223 -12.25 60.96 21.25
C ARG A 223 -11.10 61.54 20.38
N VAL A 224 -11.47 62.45 19.49
CA VAL A 224 -10.99 63.85 19.30
C VAL A 224 -9.47 64.17 19.33
N THR A 225 -9.03 64.86 18.24
CA THR A 225 -7.86 65.77 18.01
C THR A 225 -6.47 65.14 17.82
N VAL A 226 -5.65 65.44 16.80
CA VAL A 226 -5.33 66.74 16.13
C VAL A 226 -4.94 66.53 14.65
N ALA A 227 -5.64 67.28 13.77
CA ALA A 227 -5.25 68.02 12.56
C ALA A 227 -4.07 67.61 11.62
N GLU A 228 -4.41 67.61 10.32
CA GLU A 228 -3.67 68.20 9.17
C GLU A 228 -2.42 67.44 8.64
N THR A 229 -2.18 67.21 7.34
CA THR A 229 -2.66 67.85 6.10
C THR A 229 -2.22 67.03 4.85
N LEU A 230 -2.99 67.19 3.76
CA LEU A 230 -2.62 67.26 2.32
C LEU A 230 -2.28 65.99 1.49
N GLU A 231 -3.33 65.53 0.79
CA GLU A 231 -3.48 65.48 -0.68
C GLU A 231 -2.26 65.42 -1.63
N ALA A 232 -2.36 64.42 -2.52
CA ALA A 232 -2.29 64.48 -3.99
C ALA A 232 -0.98 64.91 -4.70
N ALA A 233 -0.48 64.02 -5.56
CA ALA A 233 -0.41 64.21 -7.03
C ALA A 233 0.71 63.35 -7.67
N GLN A 234 0.26 62.45 -8.56
CA GLN A 234 0.65 62.33 -9.96
C GLN A 234 2.09 62.62 -10.46
N GLU A 235 2.46 61.74 -11.40
CA GLU A 235 3.14 61.98 -12.67
C GLU A 235 4.57 61.44 -12.88
N ALA A 236 4.61 60.51 -13.85
CA ALA A 236 5.73 60.07 -14.65
C ALA A 236 6.30 61.21 -15.52
N MET A 237 7.55 61.06 -15.99
CA MET A 237 8.01 61.44 -17.34
C MET A 237 9.52 61.12 -17.57
N PRO A 238 10.08 61.19 -18.81
CA PRO A 238 10.62 60.00 -19.51
C PRO A 238 11.96 60.26 -20.25
N ALA A 239 12.23 59.43 -21.29
CA ALA A 239 12.83 59.78 -22.60
C ALA A 239 14.27 59.34 -22.93
N THR A 240 14.47 58.64 -24.07
CA THR A 240 14.92 59.22 -25.38
C THR A 240 15.61 58.17 -26.29
N ALA A 241 15.33 58.23 -27.61
CA ALA A 241 15.88 57.44 -28.72
C ALA A 241 17.11 58.10 -29.41
N ALA A 242 18.10 57.39 -29.96
CA ALA A 242 18.33 56.98 -31.38
C ALA A 242 19.88 56.90 -31.66
N PRO A 243 20.43 56.59 -32.87
CA PRO A 243 20.36 55.38 -33.72
C PRO A 243 21.74 54.77 -34.16
N GLN A 244 21.68 53.54 -34.73
CA GLN A 244 22.53 52.69 -35.62
C GLN A 244 23.92 53.14 -36.20
N PRO A 245 24.87 52.21 -36.58
CA PRO A 245 24.71 51.32 -37.77
C PRO A 245 25.36 49.90 -37.82
N THR A 246 24.70 49.03 -38.60
CA THR A 246 25.12 47.91 -39.49
C THR A 246 26.35 47.02 -39.26
N SER A 247 26.12 45.70 -39.27
CA SER A 247 26.86 44.74 -40.13
C SER A 247 25.94 43.52 -40.46
N VAL A 248 26.32 42.77 -41.49
CA VAL A 248 25.47 42.05 -42.48
C VAL A 248 25.59 40.52 -42.35
N SER A 249 24.61 39.80 -42.94
CA SER A 249 24.52 38.36 -43.29
C SER A 249 23.86 37.45 -42.24
N GLU A 250 22.96 36.51 -42.54
CA GLU A 250 22.53 35.89 -43.82
C GLU A 250 21.14 35.23 -43.65
N SER A 251 20.64 34.65 -44.73
CA SER A 251 19.23 34.49 -45.14
C SER A 251 18.47 33.24 -44.64
N ALA A 252 17.15 33.45 -44.51
CA ALA A 252 16.00 32.57 -44.79
C ALA A 252 15.64 31.36 -43.90
N ALA A 253 14.56 31.56 -43.13
CA ALA A 253 13.55 30.55 -42.78
C ALA A 253 12.46 30.46 -43.88
N PRO A 254 11.57 29.45 -43.80
CA PRO A 254 10.17 29.86 -43.62
C PRO A 254 9.46 29.19 -42.44
N LYS A 255 8.61 30.03 -41.84
CA LYS A 255 7.71 29.91 -40.69
C LYS A 255 6.84 28.64 -40.64
N ARG A 256 6.61 28.16 -39.41
CA ARG A 256 5.30 27.67 -38.97
C ARG A 256 4.97 28.24 -37.58
N GLU A 257 3.73 28.72 -37.45
CA GLU A 257 3.18 29.54 -36.38
C GLU A 257 3.27 28.91 -34.98
N ALA A 258 3.77 29.69 -34.01
CA ALA A 258 3.57 29.44 -32.59
C ALA A 258 2.26 30.11 -32.15
N ALA A 259 1.21 29.31 -32.04
CA ALA A 259 -0.04 29.69 -31.39
C ALA A 259 0.20 29.83 -29.87
N LYS A 260 -0.11 31.01 -29.33
CA LYS A 260 -0.27 31.24 -27.90
C LYS A 260 -1.34 30.29 -27.36
N LYS A 261 -0.94 29.31 -26.54
CA LYS A 261 -1.86 28.58 -25.67
C LYS A 261 -2.03 29.36 -24.38
N SER A 262 -3.27 29.82 -24.19
CA SER A 262 -3.85 30.25 -22.94
C SER A 262 -3.60 29.23 -21.83
N ALA A 263 -3.21 29.71 -20.66
CA ALA A 263 -3.22 28.94 -19.42
C ALA A 263 -4.59 28.30 -19.22
N ALA A 264 -4.62 26.98 -19.26
CA ALA A 264 -5.80 26.21 -18.88
C ALA A 264 -5.91 26.24 -17.35
N LYS A 265 -7.12 26.57 -16.89
CA LYS A 265 -7.57 26.45 -15.50
C LYS A 265 -7.26 25.05 -14.97
N GLY A 266 -6.82 24.98 -13.72
CA GLY A 266 -6.71 23.73 -12.97
C GLY A 266 -8.02 22.96 -13.04
N GLY A 267 -7.95 21.72 -13.51
CA GLY A 267 -9.05 20.80 -13.38
C GLY A 267 -9.18 20.43 -11.91
N GLU A 268 -10.28 20.82 -11.30
CA GLU A 268 -10.76 20.20 -10.07
C GLU A 268 -10.85 18.69 -10.35
N SER A 269 -9.95 17.91 -9.75
CA SER A 269 -10.11 16.45 -9.71
C SER A 269 -11.30 16.17 -8.81
N SER A 270 -12.49 16.08 -9.40
CA SER A 270 -13.67 15.52 -8.76
C SER A 270 -13.36 14.07 -8.41
N SER A 271 -12.90 13.82 -7.18
CA SER A 271 -12.75 12.48 -6.63
C SER A 271 -14.11 11.99 -6.15
N ILE A 272 -14.39 10.72 -6.39
CA ILE A 272 -15.63 10.05 -5.93
C ILE A 272 -15.18 8.89 -5.05
N ARG A 273 -15.53 8.95 -3.76
CA ARG A 273 -15.31 7.82 -2.84
C ARG A 273 -16.34 6.73 -3.14
N VAL A 274 -15.87 5.51 -3.38
CA VAL A 274 -16.71 4.34 -3.71
C VAL A 274 -16.35 3.21 -2.75
N ALA A 275 -17.37 2.55 -2.19
CA ALA A 275 -17.19 1.38 -1.33
C ALA A 275 -16.47 0.24 -2.07
N VAL A 276 -15.53 -0.43 -1.39
CA VAL A 276 -14.66 -1.46 -1.97
C VAL A 276 -15.47 -2.61 -2.57
N GLU A 277 -16.59 -2.99 -1.93
CA GLU A 277 -17.45 -4.09 -2.36
C GLU A 277 -18.06 -3.85 -3.75
N LYS A 278 -18.31 -2.59 -4.13
CA LYS A 278 -18.85 -2.26 -5.45
C LYS A 278 -17.79 -2.46 -6.54
N VAL A 279 -16.54 -2.12 -6.24
CA VAL A 279 -15.41 -2.33 -7.17
C VAL A 279 -15.15 -3.83 -7.33
N ASP A 280 -15.18 -4.59 -6.23
CA ASP A 280 -15.07 -6.06 -6.26
C ASP A 280 -16.21 -6.72 -7.05
N GLN A 281 -17.45 -6.23 -6.93
CA GLN A 281 -18.56 -6.70 -7.76
C GLN A 281 -18.37 -6.41 -9.25
N LEU A 282 -17.93 -5.20 -9.61
CA LEU A 282 -17.61 -4.85 -11.00
C LEU A 282 -16.54 -5.78 -11.57
N ILE A 283 -15.53 -6.08 -10.78
CA ILE A 283 -14.47 -7.03 -11.10
C ILE A 283 -15.01 -8.43 -11.36
N ASN A 284 -15.89 -8.93 -10.49
CA ASN A 284 -16.51 -10.25 -10.67
C ASN A 284 -17.34 -10.29 -11.96
N LEU A 285 -18.09 -9.23 -12.25
CA LEU A 285 -18.87 -9.11 -13.49
C LEU A 285 -17.98 -9.07 -14.73
N VAL A 286 -16.86 -8.35 -14.69
CA VAL A 286 -15.85 -8.36 -15.78
C VAL A 286 -15.25 -9.76 -15.93
N GLY A 287 -14.95 -10.45 -14.83
CA GLY A 287 -14.49 -11.84 -14.87
C GLY A 287 -15.51 -12.77 -15.53
N GLU A 288 -16.79 -12.65 -15.18
CA GLU A 288 -17.88 -13.40 -15.81
C GLU A 288 -18.08 -13.03 -17.29
N LEU A 289 -17.87 -11.77 -17.66
CA LEU A 289 -17.89 -11.31 -19.05
C LEU A 289 -16.77 -11.96 -19.86
N VAL A 290 -15.53 -11.98 -19.34
CA VAL A 290 -14.39 -12.64 -19.98
C VAL A 290 -14.62 -14.14 -20.15
N ILE A 291 -15.21 -14.79 -19.14
CA ILE A 291 -15.61 -16.21 -19.24
C ILE A 291 -16.65 -16.36 -20.36
N THR A 292 -17.73 -15.57 -20.35
CA THR A 292 -18.81 -15.63 -21.35
C THR A 292 -18.32 -15.37 -22.77
N GLN A 293 -17.41 -14.42 -22.94
CA GLN A 293 -16.75 -14.13 -24.20
C GLN A 293 -15.88 -15.30 -24.66
N SER A 294 -15.09 -15.90 -23.77
CA SER A 294 -14.31 -17.12 -24.06
C SER A 294 -15.23 -18.26 -24.49
N MET A 295 -16.40 -18.40 -23.85
CA MET A 295 -17.39 -19.40 -24.23
C MET A 295 -17.94 -19.17 -25.64
N LEU A 296 -18.22 -17.92 -25.97
CA LEU A 296 -18.75 -17.53 -27.26
C LEU A 296 -17.70 -17.70 -28.37
N ALA A 297 -16.43 -17.36 -28.09
CA ALA A 297 -15.31 -17.54 -29.00
C ALA A 297 -15.09 -19.02 -29.32
N GLN A 298 -15.08 -19.90 -28.31
CA GLN A 298 -14.93 -21.34 -28.52
C GLN A 298 -16.06 -21.91 -29.36
N ARG A 299 -17.33 -21.56 -29.08
CA ARG A 299 -18.47 -22.01 -29.90
C ARG A 299 -18.42 -21.48 -31.33
N SER A 300 -17.94 -20.24 -31.50
CA SER A 300 -17.79 -19.61 -32.81
C SER A 300 -16.64 -20.22 -33.61
N SER A 301 -15.60 -20.75 -32.95
CA SER A 301 -14.46 -21.40 -33.64
C SER A 301 -14.84 -22.68 -34.38
N ALA A 302 -15.96 -23.32 -34.00
CA ALA A 302 -16.51 -24.50 -34.69
C ALA A 302 -17.32 -24.14 -35.94
N LEU A 303 -17.59 -22.85 -36.19
CA LEU A 303 -18.31 -22.38 -37.36
C LEU A 303 -17.37 -22.22 -38.55
N ASP A 304 -17.88 -22.47 -39.77
CA ASP A 304 -17.11 -22.28 -41.00
C ASP A 304 -16.75 -20.80 -41.20
N PRO A 305 -15.45 -20.43 -41.21
CA PRO A 305 -15.02 -19.05 -41.36
C PRO A 305 -15.49 -18.37 -42.65
N VAL A 306 -15.70 -19.15 -43.73
CA VAL A 306 -16.10 -18.61 -45.04
C VAL A 306 -17.55 -18.12 -45.01
N HIS A 307 -18.42 -18.80 -44.25
CA HIS A 307 -19.85 -18.48 -44.18
C HIS A 307 -20.19 -17.52 -43.03
N HIS A 308 -19.28 -17.34 -42.06
CA HIS A 308 -19.55 -16.61 -40.82
C HIS A 308 -18.52 -15.50 -40.51
N GLY A 309 -17.86 -14.95 -41.54
CA GLY A 309 -16.81 -13.93 -41.37
C GLY A 309 -17.24 -12.69 -40.57
N ASP A 310 -18.46 -12.17 -40.77
CA ASP A 310 -18.97 -11.00 -40.02
C ASP A 310 -19.14 -11.29 -38.51
N LEU A 311 -19.57 -12.50 -38.16
CA LEU A 311 -19.70 -12.93 -36.77
C LEU A 311 -18.31 -13.03 -36.12
N LEU A 312 -17.34 -13.65 -36.79
CA LEU A 312 -15.97 -13.79 -36.28
C LEU A 312 -15.30 -12.42 -36.09
N ASN A 313 -15.50 -11.48 -37.02
CA ASN A 313 -15.03 -10.10 -36.86
C ASN A 313 -15.69 -9.40 -35.66
N SER A 314 -17.00 -9.57 -35.48
CA SER A 314 -17.75 -9.03 -34.33
C SER A 314 -17.23 -9.61 -33.01
N MET A 315 -16.86 -10.89 -32.98
CA MET A 315 -16.26 -11.54 -31.81
C MET A 315 -14.89 -10.97 -31.48
N GLY A 316 -14.02 -10.74 -32.47
CA GLY A 316 -12.73 -10.08 -32.24
C GLY A 316 -12.87 -8.62 -31.78
N GLN A 317 -13.96 -7.95 -32.13
CA GLN A 317 -14.26 -6.61 -31.60
C GLN A 317 -14.77 -6.67 -30.16
N LEU A 318 -15.63 -7.64 -29.82
CA LEU A 318 -16.07 -7.90 -28.45
C LEU A 318 -14.89 -8.21 -27.54
N GLU A 319 -13.95 -9.03 -28.00
CA GLU A 319 -12.72 -9.37 -27.27
C GLU A 319 -11.86 -8.15 -26.93
N ARG A 320 -11.62 -7.28 -27.92
CA ARG A 320 -10.88 -6.03 -27.69
C ARG A 320 -11.60 -5.12 -26.71
N ASN A 321 -12.90 -4.88 -26.90
CA ASN A 321 -13.68 -4.03 -25.99
C ASN A 321 -13.74 -4.61 -24.56
N ALA A 322 -13.82 -5.93 -24.41
CA ALA A 322 -13.79 -6.58 -23.10
C ALA A 322 -12.44 -6.41 -22.41
N ARG A 323 -11.34 -6.50 -23.16
CA ARG A 323 -9.98 -6.25 -22.66
C ARG A 323 -9.79 -4.78 -22.23
N ASP A 324 -10.24 -3.84 -23.04
CA ASP A 324 -10.18 -2.40 -22.72
C ASP A 324 -11.02 -2.07 -21.48
N LEU A 325 -12.20 -2.70 -21.35
CA LEU A 325 -13.04 -2.56 -20.16
C LEU A 325 -12.37 -3.17 -18.93
N GLN A 326 -11.74 -4.33 -19.07
CA GLN A 326 -11.00 -4.95 -17.98
C GLN A 326 -9.86 -4.05 -17.50
N GLU A 327 -9.04 -3.52 -18.41
CA GLU A 327 -7.95 -2.60 -18.06
C GLU A 327 -8.47 -1.33 -17.37
N SER A 328 -9.58 -0.77 -17.86
CA SER A 328 -10.23 0.41 -17.28
C SER A 328 -10.82 0.14 -15.89
N VAL A 329 -11.39 -1.04 -15.64
CA VAL A 329 -11.90 -1.41 -14.32
C VAL A 329 -10.75 -1.69 -13.34
N MET A 330 -9.64 -2.26 -13.83
CA MET A 330 -8.45 -2.44 -13.02
C MET A 330 -7.83 -1.11 -12.60
N SER A 331 -7.75 -0.12 -13.49
CA SER A 331 -7.19 1.20 -13.16
C SER A 331 -7.96 1.93 -12.06
N ILE A 332 -9.27 1.70 -11.93
CA ILE A 332 -10.10 2.27 -10.84
C ILE A 332 -9.66 1.74 -9.46
N ARG A 333 -9.09 0.53 -9.37
CA ARG A 333 -8.64 -0.10 -8.12
C ARG A 333 -7.17 0.19 -7.80
N MET A 334 -6.44 0.75 -8.75
CA MET A 334 -5.02 1.04 -8.58
C MET A 334 -4.81 2.14 -7.54
N MET A 335 -3.83 1.90 -6.70
CA MET A 335 -3.40 2.81 -5.64
C MET A 335 -1.87 2.99 -5.76
N PRO A 336 -1.33 4.19 -5.53
CA PRO A 336 0.11 4.42 -5.53
C PRO A 336 0.85 3.54 -4.50
N MET A 337 2.09 3.13 -4.83
CA MET A 337 2.99 2.42 -3.90
C MET A 337 3.44 3.29 -2.72
N GLU A 338 3.26 4.61 -2.81
CA GLU A 338 3.52 5.58 -1.74
C GLU A 338 2.85 5.19 -0.42
N TYR A 339 1.62 4.65 -0.46
CA TYR A 339 0.90 4.17 0.74
C TYR A 339 1.64 3.05 1.50
N VAL A 340 2.44 2.25 0.78
CA VAL A 340 3.28 1.20 1.36
C VAL A 340 4.61 1.80 1.78
N PHE A 341 5.26 2.57 0.89
CA PHE A 341 6.60 3.10 1.10
C PHE A 341 6.69 4.15 2.21
N SER A 342 5.64 4.93 2.47
CA SER A 342 5.61 5.97 3.52
C SER A 342 5.85 5.43 4.94
N ARG A 343 5.59 4.14 5.18
CA ARG A 343 5.75 3.48 6.49
C ARG A 343 7.18 3.02 6.78
N PHE A 344 7.99 2.82 5.73
CA PHE A 344 9.33 2.23 5.87
C PHE A 344 10.40 3.18 6.45
N PRO A 345 10.40 4.50 6.23
CA PRO A 345 11.39 5.42 6.82
C PRO A 345 11.48 5.29 8.35
N ARG A 346 10.34 5.28 9.04
CA ARG A 346 10.26 5.13 10.50
C ARG A 346 10.77 3.75 10.94
N LEU A 347 10.23 2.68 10.33
CA LEU A 347 10.63 1.30 10.62
C LEU A 347 12.14 1.08 10.46
N VAL A 348 12.73 1.61 9.38
CA VAL A 348 14.16 1.48 9.09
C VAL A 348 14.99 2.25 10.12
N ARG A 349 14.59 3.47 10.48
CA ARG A 349 15.27 4.29 11.49
C ARG A 349 15.28 3.62 12.87
N ASP A 350 14.13 3.12 13.32
CA ASP A 350 13.98 2.46 14.62
C ASP A 350 14.80 1.18 14.70
N LEU A 351 14.74 0.34 13.65
CA LEU A 351 15.47 -0.92 13.62
C LEU A 351 16.98 -0.71 13.45
N ALA A 352 17.40 0.26 12.65
CA ALA A 352 18.81 0.62 12.50
C ALA A 352 19.40 1.11 13.83
N SER A 353 18.68 1.96 14.56
CA SER A 353 19.06 2.43 15.91
C SER A 353 19.18 1.26 16.90
N LYS A 354 18.17 0.38 16.95
CA LYS A 354 18.16 -0.81 17.83
C LYS A 354 19.32 -1.76 17.57
N LEU A 355 19.77 -1.87 16.31
CA LEU A 355 20.87 -2.75 15.91
C LEU A 355 22.24 -2.07 15.93
N GLY A 356 22.30 -0.76 16.23
CA GLY A 356 23.54 0.02 16.20
C GLY A 356 24.15 0.13 14.80
N LYS A 357 23.31 0.32 13.77
CA LYS A 357 23.71 0.45 12.37
C LYS A 357 23.32 1.82 11.84
N GLU A 358 24.13 2.38 10.95
CA GLU A 358 23.81 3.60 10.22
C GLU A 358 23.31 3.23 8.82
N VAL A 359 22.07 3.60 8.49
CA VAL A 359 21.43 3.22 7.23
C VAL A 359 20.67 4.40 6.64
N GLU A 360 20.83 4.61 5.34
CA GLU A 360 20.04 5.52 4.52
C GLU A 360 19.05 4.73 3.67
N LEU A 361 17.79 5.16 3.64
CA LEU A 361 16.71 4.55 2.87
C LEU A 361 16.45 5.37 1.61
N THR A 362 16.55 4.73 0.44
CA THR A 362 16.18 5.32 -0.85
C THR A 362 14.88 4.71 -1.34
N LEU A 363 13.90 5.53 -1.70
CA LEU A 363 12.61 5.11 -2.26
C LEU A 363 12.52 5.54 -3.73
N LEU A 364 12.27 4.59 -4.64
CA LEU A 364 12.15 4.83 -6.07
C LEU A 364 10.80 4.31 -6.58
N GLY A 365 10.10 5.09 -7.39
CA GLY A 365 8.83 4.67 -7.98
C GLY A 365 7.66 4.64 -6.98
N SER A 366 7.62 5.55 -5.99
CA SER A 366 6.48 5.68 -5.08
C SER A 366 5.15 5.97 -5.80
N SER A 367 5.20 6.63 -6.96
CA SER A 367 4.05 6.90 -7.81
C SER A 367 3.58 5.70 -8.63
N THR A 368 4.29 4.57 -8.58
CA THR A 368 3.91 3.36 -9.31
C THR A 368 2.61 2.81 -8.73
N GLU A 369 1.63 2.56 -9.60
CA GLU A 369 0.30 2.13 -9.23
C GLU A 369 0.21 0.61 -9.09
N LEU A 370 -0.37 0.11 -7.99
CA LEU A 370 -0.61 -1.31 -7.67
C LEU A 370 -2.05 -1.52 -7.16
N ASP A 371 -2.62 -2.70 -7.38
CA ASP A 371 -3.94 -3.07 -6.86
C ASP A 371 -4.01 -2.94 -5.32
N LYS A 372 -5.09 -2.33 -4.79
CA LYS A 372 -5.29 -2.17 -3.34
C LYS A 372 -5.14 -3.48 -2.53
N SER A 373 -5.65 -4.60 -3.04
CA SER A 373 -5.53 -5.89 -2.33
C SER A 373 -4.11 -6.46 -2.36
N LEU A 374 -3.33 -6.12 -3.38
CA LEU A 374 -1.92 -6.46 -3.43
C LEU A 374 -1.12 -5.55 -2.49
N ILE A 375 -1.46 -4.26 -2.40
CA ILE A 375 -0.89 -3.32 -1.42
C ILE A 375 -1.06 -3.85 0.02
N GLU A 376 -2.26 -4.27 0.40
CA GLU A 376 -2.50 -4.76 1.76
C GLU A 376 -1.71 -6.04 2.06
N ARG A 377 -1.56 -6.93 1.06
CA ARG A 377 -0.88 -8.23 1.21
C ARG A 377 0.65 -8.16 1.05
N ILE A 378 1.19 -7.14 0.38
CA ILE A 378 2.64 -7.01 0.12
C ILE A 378 3.39 -6.36 1.30
N ILE A 379 2.69 -5.66 2.19
CA ILE A 379 3.29 -5.00 3.37
C ILE A 379 4.10 -6.01 4.19
N ASP A 380 3.48 -7.10 4.63
CA ASP A 380 4.13 -8.11 5.48
C ASP A 380 5.40 -8.73 4.83
N PRO A 381 5.36 -9.22 3.58
CA PRO A 381 6.55 -9.63 2.84
C PRO A 381 7.65 -8.58 2.80
N LEU A 382 7.34 -7.33 2.43
CA LEU A 382 8.33 -6.25 2.32
C LEU A 382 8.93 -5.87 3.67
N THR A 383 8.12 -5.77 4.72
CA THR A 383 8.58 -5.55 6.09
C THR A 383 9.61 -6.60 6.49
N HIS A 384 9.39 -7.86 6.12
CA HIS A 384 10.31 -8.93 6.46
C HIS A 384 11.60 -8.89 5.64
N LEU A 385 11.54 -8.55 4.35
CA LEU A 385 12.72 -8.37 3.51
C LEU A 385 13.58 -7.21 3.99
N VAL A 386 12.96 -6.06 4.29
CA VAL A 386 13.65 -4.89 4.85
C VAL A 386 14.31 -5.22 6.18
N ARG A 387 13.62 -5.92 7.07
CA ARG A 387 14.19 -6.39 8.32
C ARG A 387 15.42 -7.27 8.08
N ASN A 388 15.36 -8.22 7.16
CA ASN A 388 16.50 -9.10 6.88
C ASN A 388 17.71 -8.34 6.30
N SER A 389 17.47 -7.38 5.41
CA SER A 389 18.52 -6.48 4.94
C SER A 389 19.14 -5.69 6.10
N LEU A 390 18.35 -5.23 7.07
CA LEU A 390 18.86 -4.51 8.24
C LEU A 390 19.55 -5.41 9.27
N ASP A 391 19.02 -6.59 9.57
CA ASP A 391 19.56 -7.53 10.58
C ASP A 391 20.81 -8.24 10.09
N HIS A 392 20.75 -8.81 8.88
CA HIS A 392 21.77 -9.73 8.36
C HIS A 392 22.53 -9.19 7.15
N GLY A 393 21.90 -8.34 6.33
CA GLY A 393 22.52 -7.77 5.13
C GLY A 393 23.57 -6.70 5.47
N ILE A 394 23.12 -5.58 6.02
CA ILE A 394 23.96 -4.41 6.31
C ILE A 394 24.82 -4.70 7.55
N GLU A 395 26.13 -4.48 7.40
CA GLU A 395 27.13 -4.70 8.44
C GLU A 395 27.20 -3.49 9.40
N SER A 396 27.80 -3.65 10.58
CA SER A 396 28.04 -2.51 11.47
C SER A 396 29.03 -1.50 10.86
N PRO A 397 29.00 -0.21 11.23
CA PRO A 397 29.87 0.82 10.65
C PRO A 397 31.35 0.43 10.66
N ASP A 398 31.85 -0.12 11.77
CA ASP A 398 33.24 -0.59 11.90
C ASP A 398 33.61 -1.68 10.88
N LYS A 399 32.71 -2.65 10.67
CA LYS A 399 32.92 -3.74 9.71
C LYS A 399 32.88 -3.23 8.28
N ARG A 400 32.01 -2.25 7.99
CA ARG A 400 31.90 -1.63 6.67
C ARG A 400 33.18 -0.87 6.32
N ILE A 401 33.69 -0.07 7.25
CA ILE A 401 34.96 0.66 7.07
C ILE A 401 36.12 -0.32 6.87
N ALA A 402 36.17 -1.41 7.66
CA ALA A 402 37.19 -2.45 7.50
C ALA A 402 37.12 -3.16 6.14
N ALA A 403 35.93 -3.29 5.56
CA ALA A 403 35.71 -3.83 4.22
C ALA A 403 35.90 -2.80 3.09
N GLY A 404 36.26 -1.54 3.42
CA GLY A 404 36.45 -0.45 2.44
C GLY A 404 35.16 0.16 1.91
N LYS A 405 34.04 -0.02 2.61
CA LYS A 405 32.74 0.56 2.28
C LYS A 405 32.47 1.83 3.09
N HIS A 406 31.47 2.59 2.66
CA HIS A 406 30.96 3.74 3.43
C HIS A 406 30.36 3.27 4.78
N ALA A 407 30.54 4.07 5.84
CA ALA A 407 30.08 3.73 7.18
C ALA A 407 28.55 3.55 7.24
N THR A 408 27.81 4.48 6.63
CA THR A 408 26.37 4.39 6.38
C THR A 408 26.10 3.40 5.26
N GLY A 409 25.24 2.41 5.51
CA GLY A 409 24.72 1.48 4.50
C GLY A 409 23.56 2.07 3.72
N ASN A 410 23.33 1.56 2.51
CA ASN A 410 22.20 1.98 1.68
C ASN A 410 21.20 0.83 1.53
N LEU A 411 19.94 1.12 1.79
CA LEU A 411 18.80 0.25 1.51
C LEU A 411 17.91 0.96 0.48
N THR A 412 17.65 0.33 -0.65
CA THR A 412 16.80 0.87 -1.71
C THR A 412 15.54 0.01 -1.87
N LEU A 413 14.38 0.65 -1.82
CA LEU A 413 13.11 0.07 -2.24
C LEU A 413 12.70 0.71 -3.56
N SER A 414 12.48 -0.11 -4.59
CA SER A 414 12.04 0.36 -5.90
C SER A 414 10.80 -0.38 -6.38
N ALA A 415 9.90 0.33 -7.07
CA ALA A 415 8.75 -0.26 -7.73
C ALA A 415 8.62 0.27 -9.17
N GLU A 416 8.56 -0.63 -10.15
CA GLU A 416 8.43 -0.27 -11.57
C GLU A 416 7.45 -1.19 -12.30
N HIS A 417 6.79 -0.67 -13.34
CA HIS A 417 5.98 -1.49 -14.26
C HIS A 417 6.86 -2.14 -15.32
N GLN A 418 6.85 -3.47 -15.39
CA GLN A 418 7.64 -4.25 -16.33
C GLN A 418 6.78 -5.32 -17.02
N GLY A 419 6.47 -5.12 -18.30
CA GLY A 419 5.90 -6.17 -19.16
C GLY A 419 4.55 -6.73 -18.69
N GLY A 420 3.67 -5.90 -18.13
CA GLY A 420 2.39 -6.37 -17.58
C GLY A 420 2.44 -6.85 -16.13
N ASN A 421 3.61 -6.74 -15.49
CA ASN A 421 3.81 -7.01 -14.07
C ASN A 421 4.31 -5.75 -13.35
N ILE A 422 4.20 -5.74 -12.03
CA ILE A 422 4.89 -4.81 -11.16
C ILE A 422 6.11 -5.52 -10.60
N CYS A 423 7.29 -4.97 -10.86
CA CYS A 423 8.55 -5.39 -10.25
C CYS A 423 8.79 -4.52 -9.02
N ILE A 424 8.84 -5.14 -7.85
CA ILE A 424 9.23 -4.49 -6.60
C ILE A 424 10.59 -5.07 -6.19
N GLU A 425 11.59 -4.23 -6.02
CA GLU A 425 12.93 -4.65 -5.62
C GLU A 425 13.31 -4.11 -4.24
N VAL A 426 13.93 -4.97 -3.44
CA VAL A 426 14.60 -4.62 -2.19
C VAL A 426 16.10 -4.85 -2.39
N THR A 427 16.88 -3.79 -2.41
CA THR A 427 18.33 -3.84 -2.65
C THR A 427 19.09 -3.27 -1.47
N ASP A 428 20.06 -4.02 -0.96
CA ASP A 428 21.02 -3.55 0.04
C ASP A 428 22.47 -3.61 -0.48
N ASP A 429 23.34 -2.77 0.08
CA ASP A 429 24.79 -2.77 -0.21
C ASP A 429 25.61 -3.54 0.85
N GLY A 430 24.96 -4.50 1.50
CA GLY A 430 25.47 -5.25 2.65
C GLY A 430 26.55 -6.28 2.31
N ALA A 431 26.76 -7.22 3.21
CA ALA A 431 27.72 -8.31 3.05
C ALA A 431 27.33 -9.28 1.91
N GLY A 432 26.07 -9.25 1.46
CA GLY A 432 25.51 -10.24 0.56
C GLY A 432 25.38 -11.63 1.20
N LEU A 433 24.86 -12.58 0.43
CA LEU A 433 24.62 -13.94 0.88
C LEU A 433 25.91 -14.75 0.86
N ASN A 434 26.23 -15.38 2.00
CA ASN A 434 27.38 -16.27 2.11
C ASN A 434 27.02 -17.66 1.56
N ARG A 435 27.43 -17.91 0.31
CA ARG A 435 27.18 -19.17 -0.41
C ARG A 435 27.62 -20.40 0.38
N GLU A 436 28.83 -20.40 0.93
CA GLU A 436 29.39 -21.54 1.66
C GLU A 436 28.56 -21.90 2.90
N ARG A 437 28.13 -20.88 3.66
CA ARG A 437 27.27 -21.07 4.83
C ARG A 437 25.90 -21.62 4.46
N ILE A 438 25.30 -21.12 3.38
CA ILE A 438 23.99 -21.60 2.92
C ILE A 438 24.08 -23.06 2.49
N LEU A 439 25.10 -23.43 1.70
CA LEU A 439 25.34 -24.81 1.26
C LEU A 439 25.59 -25.75 2.46
N ALA A 440 26.45 -25.34 3.41
CA ALA A 440 26.73 -26.12 4.61
C ALA A 440 25.46 -26.34 5.46
N LYS A 441 24.63 -25.30 5.62
CA LYS A 441 23.36 -25.41 6.35
C LYS A 441 22.37 -26.30 5.59
N ALA A 442 22.27 -26.16 4.28
CA ALA A 442 21.40 -26.99 3.44
C ALA A 442 21.76 -28.47 3.52
N LEU A 443 23.05 -28.81 3.48
CA LEU A 443 23.55 -30.16 3.71
C LEU A 443 23.17 -30.68 5.11
N SER A 444 23.34 -29.87 6.15
CA SER A 444 22.98 -30.26 7.53
C SER A 444 21.47 -30.47 7.74
N SER A 445 20.65 -29.74 6.98
CA SER A 445 19.19 -29.83 7.00
C SER A 445 18.63 -30.91 6.05
N GLY A 446 19.49 -31.67 5.36
CA GLY A 446 19.09 -32.74 4.44
C GLY A 446 18.48 -32.26 3.13
N LEU A 447 18.71 -30.99 2.75
CA LEU A 447 18.31 -30.49 1.44
C LEU A 447 19.27 -31.03 0.36
N PRO A 448 18.78 -31.33 -0.85
CA PRO A 448 19.64 -31.78 -1.94
C PRO A 448 20.51 -30.61 -2.41
N VAL A 449 21.82 -30.74 -2.23
CA VAL A 449 22.82 -29.74 -2.64
C VAL A 449 23.73 -30.36 -3.70
N SER A 450 24.09 -29.57 -4.71
CA SER A 450 25.03 -29.96 -5.76
C SER A 450 26.07 -28.86 -5.96
N ASP A 451 27.32 -29.23 -6.24
CA ASP A 451 28.40 -28.28 -6.54
C ASP A 451 28.14 -27.48 -7.83
N ALA A 452 27.24 -27.97 -8.69
CA ALA A 452 26.86 -27.32 -9.95
C ALA A 452 25.75 -26.26 -9.82
N MET A 453 25.21 -26.03 -8.61
CA MET A 453 24.13 -25.05 -8.42
C MET A 453 24.60 -23.62 -8.75
N SER A 454 23.77 -22.83 -9.43
CA SER A 454 24.06 -21.41 -9.64
C SER A 454 23.99 -20.61 -8.34
N ASP A 455 24.48 -19.37 -8.31
CA ASP A 455 24.34 -18.49 -7.14
C ASP A 455 22.88 -18.17 -6.82
N GLU A 456 22.05 -18.03 -7.86
CA GLU A 456 20.61 -17.80 -7.74
C GLU A 456 19.92 -19.03 -7.13
N ASP A 457 20.22 -20.24 -7.61
CA ASP A 457 19.66 -21.48 -7.05
C ASP A 457 20.03 -21.67 -5.57
N VAL A 458 21.26 -21.28 -5.19
CA VAL A 458 21.69 -21.33 -3.79
C VAL A 458 20.94 -20.28 -2.96
N GLY A 459 20.74 -19.06 -3.48
CA GLY A 459 19.91 -18.04 -2.83
C GLY A 459 18.49 -18.53 -2.59
N MET A 460 17.90 -19.26 -3.54
CA MET A 460 16.55 -19.80 -3.42
C MET A 460 16.38 -20.86 -2.31
N LEU A 461 17.47 -21.47 -1.83
CA LEU A 461 17.42 -22.37 -0.67
C LEU A 461 17.01 -21.67 0.62
N ILE A 462 17.18 -20.34 0.71
CA ILE A 462 16.78 -19.54 1.87
C ILE A 462 15.27 -19.61 2.11
N PHE A 463 14.49 -19.82 1.05
CA PHE A 463 13.04 -19.97 1.14
C PHE A 463 12.58 -21.39 1.47
N ALA A 464 13.48 -22.34 1.73
CA ALA A 464 13.09 -23.69 2.10
C ALA A 464 12.44 -23.70 3.50
N PRO A 465 11.40 -24.54 3.74
CA PRO A 465 10.72 -24.61 5.02
C PRO A 465 11.70 -24.92 6.16
N GLY A 466 11.63 -24.14 7.25
CA GLY A 466 12.53 -24.30 8.40
C GLY A 466 14.00 -23.96 8.12
N PHE A 467 14.30 -23.35 6.96
CA PHE A 467 15.63 -22.87 6.65
C PHE A 467 15.85 -21.49 7.30
N SER A 468 16.58 -21.50 8.41
CA SER A 468 17.11 -20.29 9.04
C SER A 468 18.61 -20.46 9.29
N THR A 469 19.36 -19.43 8.96
CA THR A 469 20.80 -19.35 9.22
C THR A 469 21.10 -18.87 10.65
N ALA A 470 20.08 -18.46 11.42
CA ALA A 470 20.24 -17.99 12.79
C ALA A 470 20.43 -19.16 13.78
N GLU A 471 21.44 -19.05 14.66
CA GLU A 471 21.71 -20.02 15.74
C GLU A 471 20.84 -19.79 16.99
N GLN A 472 20.22 -18.62 17.13
CA GLN A 472 19.30 -18.27 18.22
C GLN A 472 18.02 -17.60 17.67
N VAL A 473 16.88 -17.94 18.27
CA VAL A 473 15.61 -17.23 18.05
C VAL A 473 15.70 -15.90 18.79
N THR A 474 15.79 -14.79 18.08
CA THR A 474 15.77 -13.45 18.69
C THR A 474 14.34 -13.06 19.06
N ASP A 475 14.17 -12.27 20.12
CA ASP A 475 12.86 -11.80 20.62
C ASP A 475 12.06 -11.00 19.57
N VAL A 476 12.71 -10.53 18.50
CA VAL A 476 12.09 -9.80 17.39
C VAL A 476 11.43 -10.75 16.36
N SER A 477 11.66 -12.07 16.49
CA SER A 477 11.13 -13.14 15.62
C SER A 477 9.85 -13.80 16.17
N GLY A 478 9.17 -13.16 17.13
CA GLY A 478 8.06 -13.69 17.93
C GLY A 478 6.76 -14.07 17.20
N ARG A 479 6.73 -14.14 15.87
CA ARG A 479 5.58 -14.69 15.11
C ARG A 479 5.92 -15.91 14.22
N GLY A 480 7.16 -16.41 14.26
CA GLY A 480 7.53 -17.62 13.51
C GLY A 480 7.47 -17.45 11.98
N VAL A 481 7.69 -16.23 11.48
CA VAL A 481 7.63 -15.92 10.05
C VAL A 481 9.02 -16.13 9.46
N GLY A 482 9.25 -17.29 8.84
CA GLY A 482 10.47 -17.56 8.08
C GLY A 482 10.41 -16.96 6.68
N MET A 483 11.52 -17.05 5.94
CA MET A 483 11.56 -16.67 4.52
C MET A 483 10.59 -17.53 3.68
N ASP A 484 10.34 -18.77 4.11
CA ASP A 484 9.30 -19.64 3.54
C ASP A 484 7.90 -19.00 3.53
N VAL A 485 7.52 -18.28 4.59
CA VAL A 485 6.24 -17.56 4.65
C VAL A 485 6.21 -16.41 3.64
N VAL A 486 7.31 -15.67 3.47
CA VAL A 486 7.40 -14.60 2.47
C VAL A 486 7.19 -15.15 1.06
N LYS A 487 7.86 -16.25 0.72
CA LYS A 487 7.66 -16.90 -0.58
C LYS A 487 6.22 -17.37 -0.76
N ARG A 488 5.62 -17.98 0.26
CA ARG A 488 4.23 -18.44 0.20
C ARG A 488 3.25 -17.28 -0.02
N ASN A 489 3.39 -16.18 0.73
CA ASN A 489 2.54 -15.00 0.60
C ASN A 489 2.65 -14.40 -0.81
N ILE A 490 3.87 -14.33 -1.38
CA ILE A 490 4.08 -13.86 -2.76
C ILE A 490 3.42 -14.80 -3.78
N GLN A 491 3.52 -16.12 -3.58
CA GLN A 491 2.88 -17.10 -4.45
C GLN A 491 1.34 -17.06 -4.37
N GLU A 492 0.77 -16.82 -3.19
CA GLU A 492 -0.67 -16.63 -2.99
C GLU A 492 -1.20 -15.37 -3.69
N MET A 493 -0.34 -14.38 -3.93
CA MET A 493 -0.63 -13.21 -4.76
C MET A 493 -0.46 -13.47 -6.27
N GLY A 494 -0.09 -14.68 -6.68
CA GLY A 494 0.20 -15.03 -8.07
C GLY A 494 1.56 -14.50 -8.56
N GLY A 495 2.41 -14.05 -7.63
CA GLY A 495 3.71 -13.48 -7.94
C GLY A 495 4.87 -14.47 -7.96
N HIS A 496 6.03 -13.96 -8.39
CA HIS A 496 7.31 -14.65 -8.32
C HIS A 496 8.32 -13.87 -7.49
N VAL A 497 9.30 -14.57 -6.91
CA VAL A 497 10.39 -13.94 -6.16
C VAL A 497 11.72 -14.50 -6.64
N GLU A 498 12.67 -13.60 -6.87
CA GLU A 498 14.04 -13.89 -7.31
C GLU A 498 15.04 -13.27 -6.34
N ILE A 499 16.20 -13.91 -6.18
CA ILE A 499 17.30 -13.39 -5.37
C ILE A 499 18.56 -13.36 -6.23
N SER A 500 19.17 -12.18 -6.31
CA SER A 500 20.51 -11.98 -6.85
C SER A 500 21.39 -11.40 -5.77
N SER A 501 22.49 -12.07 -5.42
CA SER A 501 23.43 -11.55 -4.42
C SER A 501 24.87 -11.81 -4.80
N LYS A 502 25.75 -10.89 -4.42
CA LYS A 502 27.20 -11.03 -4.55
C LYS A 502 27.86 -10.73 -3.22
N GLN A 503 28.67 -11.66 -2.74
CA GLN A 503 29.36 -11.50 -1.46
C GLN A 503 30.25 -10.24 -1.47
N GLY A 504 30.12 -9.44 -0.42
CA GLY A 504 30.77 -8.13 -0.27
C GLY A 504 30.13 -6.98 -1.05
N LYS A 505 29.13 -7.22 -1.91
CA LYS A 505 28.46 -6.17 -2.69
C LYS A 505 26.99 -5.96 -2.31
N GLY A 506 26.38 -6.91 -1.61
CA GLY A 506 24.99 -6.83 -1.14
C GLY A 506 24.07 -7.85 -1.81
N ALA A 507 22.77 -7.66 -1.62
CA ALA A 507 21.72 -8.51 -2.16
C ALA A 507 20.58 -7.67 -2.76
N THR A 508 20.00 -8.20 -3.83
CA THR A 508 18.78 -7.69 -4.46
C THR A 508 17.75 -8.81 -4.47
N ILE A 509 16.59 -8.54 -3.90
CA ILE A 509 15.44 -9.43 -3.91
C ILE A 509 14.38 -8.77 -4.77
N ARG A 510 13.96 -9.44 -5.84
CA ARG A 510 12.91 -8.94 -6.74
C ARG A 510 11.64 -9.72 -6.54
N ILE A 511 10.52 -9.01 -6.47
CA ILE A 511 9.17 -9.55 -6.42
C ILE A 511 8.46 -9.10 -7.69
N LEU A 512 7.98 -10.05 -8.48
CA LEU A 512 7.18 -9.78 -9.67
C LEU A 512 5.74 -10.14 -9.36
N LEU A 513 4.85 -9.14 -9.37
CA LEU A 513 3.42 -9.31 -9.15
C LEU A 513 2.64 -9.03 -10.44
N PRO A 514 1.63 -9.83 -10.80
CA PRO A 514 0.78 -9.53 -11.96
C PRO A 514 -0.05 -8.27 -11.71
N LEU A 515 -0.27 -7.47 -12.76
CA LEU A 515 -1.12 -6.26 -12.70
C LEU A 515 -2.63 -6.58 -12.62
N THR A 516 -3.05 -7.82 -12.90
CA THR A 516 -4.46 -8.21 -12.99
C THR A 516 -4.89 -9.08 -11.81
N LEU A 517 -6.21 -9.13 -11.56
CA LEU A 517 -6.84 -10.26 -10.86
C LEU A 517 -6.30 -11.57 -11.42
N ALA A 518 -6.17 -12.58 -10.55
CA ALA A 518 -5.43 -13.82 -10.79
C ALA A 518 -5.82 -14.51 -12.12
N ILE A 519 -5.22 -14.08 -13.22
CA ILE A 519 -5.24 -14.74 -14.51
C ILE A 519 -3.95 -15.54 -14.55
N LEU A 520 -4.09 -16.83 -14.80
CA LEU A 520 -2.97 -17.75 -14.90
C LEU A 520 -2.84 -18.18 -16.36
N ASP A 521 -1.63 -18.05 -16.91
CA ASP A 521 -1.28 -18.73 -18.15
C ASP A 521 -1.16 -20.24 -17.87
N GLY A 522 -2.07 -21.01 -18.43
CA GLY A 522 -2.21 -22.44 -18.14
C GLY A 522 -2.09 -23.30 -19.39
N MET A 523 -1.37 -24.41 -19.27
CA MET A 523 -1.44 -25.52 -20.21
C MET A 523 -2.61 -26.42 -19.81
N SER A 524 -3.63 -26.49 -20.67
CA SER A 524 -4.79 -27.36 -20.47
C SER A 524 -4.46 -28.78 -20.91
N VAL A 525 -4.63 -29.73 -19.99
CA VAL A 525 -4.34 -31.16 -20.18
C VAL A 525 -5.57 -31.98 -19.81
N ARG A 526 -5.76 -33.12 -20.50
CA ARG A 526 -6.90 -34.01 -20.28
C ARG A 526 -6.43 -35.37 -19.79
N VAL A 527 -7.22 -35.93 -18.87
CA VAL A 527 -7.12 -37.31 -18.40
C VAL A 527 -8.52 -37.91 -18.39
N ALA A 528 -8.75 -38.95 -19.19
CA ALA A 528 -10.08 -39.43 -19.52
C ALA A 528 -10.99 -38.28 -20.01
N ASN A 529 -12.05 -37.97 -19.26
CA ASN A 529 -12.96 -36.86 -19.52
C ASN A 529 -12.69 -35.62 -18.66
N GLU A 530 -11.73 -35.69 -17.74
CA GLU A 530 -11.42 -34.62 -16.79
C GLU A 530 -10.34 -33.68 -17.35
N VAL A 531 -10.52 -32.37 -17.14
CA VAL A 531 -9.59 -31.34 -17.60
C VAL A 531 -8.87 -30.70 -16.42
N PHE A 532 -7.56 -30.64 -16.52
CA PHE A 532 -6.66 -30.03 -15.55
C PHE A 532 -5.87 -28.90 -16.21
N ILE A 533 -5.49 -27.89 -15.43
CA ILE A 533 -4.62 -26.80 -15.87
C ILE A 533 -3.28 -26.92 -15.17
N LEU A 534 -2.21 -26.97 -15.95
CA LEU A 534 -0.83 -26.89 -15.46
C LEU A 534 -0.33 -25.44 -15.61
N PRO A 535 0.17 -24.79 -14.56
CA PRO A 535 0.80 -23.47 -14.68
C PRO A 535 1.91 -23.48 -15.74
N LEU A 536 1.83 -22.61 -16.75
CA LEU A 536 2.73 -22.67 -17.90
C LEU A 536 4.19 -22.40 -17.51
N ASN A 537 4.42 -21.56 -16.49
CA ASN A 537 5.74 -21.29 -15.94
C ASN A 537 6.44 -22.51 -15.32
N ALA A 538 5.66 -23.53 -14.92
CA ALA A 538 6.19 -24.77 -14.39
C ALA A 538 6.39 -25.84 -15.48
N VAL A 539 5.88 -25.61 -16.70
CA VAL A 539 5.99 -26.53 -17.83
C VAL A 539 7.29 -26.25 -18.59
N MET A 540 8.20 -27.22 -18.61
CA MET A 540 9.47 -27.10 -19.35
C MET A 540 9.32 -27.54 -20.82
N GLU A 541 8.85 -28.75 -21.02
CA GLU A 541 8.62 -29.35 -22.34
C GLU A 541 7.60 -30.47 -22.25
N SER A 542 7.07 -30.91 -23.40
CA SER A 542 6.15 -32.05 -23.49
C SER A 542 6.60 -33.00 -24.60
N LEU A 543 6.52 -34.30 -24.35
CA LEU A 543 6.93 -35.34 -25.29
C LEU A 543 6.06 -36.59 -25.16
N GLN A 544 5.98 -37.38 -26.22
CA GLN A 544 5.39 -38.72 -26.16
C GLN A 544 6.49 -39.74 -25.86
N PRO A 545 6.42 -40.47 -24.74
CA PRO A 545 7.50 -41.38 -24.35
C PRO A 545 7.49 -42.65 -25.21
N GLN A 546 8.66 -43.18 -25.53
CA GLN A 546 8.78 -44.52 -26.12
C GLN A 546 8.90 -45.58 -25.01
N ALA A 547 8.59 -46.83 -25.35
CA ALA A 547 8.69 -47.94 -24.41
C ALA A 547 10.11 -48.11 -23.84
N ASP A 548 11.13 -47.83 -24.66
CA ASP A 548 12.53 -47.94 -24.28
C ASP A 548 12.98 -46.86 -23.29
N ASP A 549 12.32 -45.70 -23.27
CA ASP A 549 12.63 -44.58 -22.38
C ASP A 549 12.09 -44.82 -20.95
N LEU A 550 11.12 -45.74 -20.82
CA LEU A 550 10.48 -46.08 -19.55
C LEU A 550 11.28 -47.16 -18.83
N LYS A 551 11.94 -46.78 -17.72
CA LYS A 551 12.65 -47.74 -16.85
C LYS A 551 11.88 -47.95 -15.55
N ALA A 552 11.89 -49.18 -15.06
CA ALA A 552 11.42 -49.51 -13.73
C ALA A 552 12.60 -49.54 -12.77
N LEU A 553 12.56 -48.70 -11.74
CA LEU A 553 13.50 -48.72 -10.61
C LEU A 553 12.99 -49.66 -9.50
N ALA A 554 13.91 -50.09 -8.63
CA ALA A 554 13.58 -50.86 -7.44
C ALA A 554 12.58 -50.07 -6.56
N GLY A 555 11.49 -50.74 -6.12
CA GLY A 555 10.42 -50.10 -5.35
C GLY A 555 9.20 -49.63 -6.16
N ALA A 556 9.01 -50.15 -7.39
CA ALA A 556 7.88 -49.84 -8.28
C ALA A 556 7.81 -48.36 -8.74
N GLU A 557 8.92 -47.63 -8.68
CA GLU A 557 9.03 -46.31 -9.32
C GLU A 557 9.28 -46.49 -10.81
N ARG A 558 8.39 -45.93 -11.64
CA ARG A 558 8.67 -45.75 -13.07
C ARG A 558 9.42 -44.45 -13.23
N VAL A 559 10.52 -44.48 -13.96
CA VAL A 559 11.25 -43.29 -14.38
C VAL A 559 11.26 -43.23 -15.89
N LEU A 560 11.29 -42.00 -16.39
CA LEU A 560 11.44 -41.69 -17.79
C LEU A 560 12.85 -41.15 -18.02
N GLU A 561 13.57 -41.74 -18.96
CA GLU A 561 14.86 -41.23 -19.42
C GLU A 561 14.64 -40.13 -20.45
N VAL A 562 15.10 -38.90 -20.16
CA VAL A 562 15.03 -37.77 -21.07
C VAL A 562 16.41 -37.16 -21.20
N ARG A 563 17.00 -37.22 -22.41
CA ARG A 563 18.34 -36.69 -22.71
C ARG A 563 19.43 -37.22 -21.76
N GLY A 564 19.31 -38.47 -21.32
CA GLY A 564 20.25 -39.14 -20.41
C GLY A 564 20.02 -38.86 -18.92
N GLU A 565 18.97 -38.12 -18.55
CA GLU A 565 18.55 -37.91 -17.16
C GLU A 565 17.32 -38.75 -16.82
N TYR A 566 17.28 -39.35 -15.63
CA TYR A 566 16.14 -40.13 -15.15
C TYR A 566 15.17 -39.25 -14.34
N LEU A 567 13.95 -39.07 -14.85
CA LEU A 567 12.90 -38.28 -14.22
C LEU A 567 11.81 -39.19 -13.63
N PRO A 568 11.39 -38.99 -12.36
CA PRO A 568 10.26 -39.71 -11.79
C PRO A 568 8.99 -39.50 -12.61
N LEU A 569 8.33 -40.60 -12.99
CA LEU A 569 7.06 -40.57 -13.71
C LEU A 569 5.89 -40.57 -12.73
N VAL A 570 5.08 -39.52 -12.80
CA VAL A 570 3.83 -39.33 -12.05
C VAL A 570 2.67 -39.54 -13.00
N GLU A 571 1.73 -40.40 -12.64
CA GLU A 571 0.54 -40.68 -13.44
C GLU A 571 -0.63 -39.87 -12.89
N LEU A 572 -1.06 -38.82 -13.60
CA LEU A 572 -2.04 -37.85 -13.09
C LEU A 572 -3.36 -38.53 -12.66
N TRP A 573 -3.80 -39.54 -13.41
CA TRP A 573 -4.99 -40.33 -13.10
C TRP A 573 -4.89 -41.10 -11.77
N LYS A 574 -3.71 -41.60 -11.39
CA LYS A 574 -3.51 -42.28 -10.09
C LYS A 574 -3.51 -41.29 -8.93
N VAL A 575 -2.99 -40.09 -9.17
CA VAL A 575 -2.90 -39.08 -8.11
C VAL A 575 -4.29 -38.56 -7.75
N PHE A 576 -5.14 -38.30 -8.74
CA PHE A 576 -6.50 -37.79 -8.54
C PHE A 576 -7.61 -38.86 -8.61
N ASP A 577 -7.25 -40.15 -8.63
CA ASP A 577 -8.18 -41.29 -8.67
C ASP A 577 -9.20 -41.21 -9.82
N VAL A 578 -8.74 -40.78 -11.00
CA VAL A 578 -9.57 -40.64 -12.22
C VAL A 578 -9.74 -42.01 -12.89
N GLN A 579 -11.00 -42.39 -13.16
CA GLN A 579 -11.33 -43.64 -13.85
C GLN A 579 -11.21 -43.49 -15.37
N ASP A 580 -11.11 -44.61 -16.10
CA ASP A 580 -11.07 -44.69 -17.57
C ASP A 580 -9.92 -43.94 -18.27
N ALA A 581 -8.89 -43.54 -17.53
CA ALA A 581 -7.69 -42.91 -18.08
C ALA A 581 -6.82 -43.90 -18.86
N LYS A 582 -6.01 -43.40 -19.80
CA LYS A 582 -5.01 -44.24 -20.46
C LYS A 582 -3.94 -44.65 -19.46
N THR A 583 -3.83 -45.96 -19.21
CA THR A 583 -2.90 -46.52 -18.23
C THR A 583 -1.53 -46.85 -18.80
N GLU A 584 -1.40 -46.89 -20.13
CA GLU A 584 -0.13 -47.12 -20.81
C GLU A 584 0.55 -45.78 -21.17
N ALA A 585 1.73 -45.53 -20.61
CA ALA A 585 2.43 -44.25 -20.77
C ALA A 585 2.77 -43.91 -22.23
N THR A 586 3.02 -44.91 -23.07
CA THR A 586 3.33 -44.77 -24.51
C THR A 586 2.15 -44.24 -25.34
N GLN A 587 0.91 -44.36 -24.82
CA GLN A 587 -0.31 -43.92 -25.49
C GLN A 587 -0.77 -42.52 -25.04
N GLY A 588 -0.13 -41.97 -24.02
CA GLY A 588 -0.37 -40.62 -23.49
C GLY A 588 0.73 -39.65 -23.91
N ILE A 589 0.72 -38.47 -23.29
CA ILE A 589 1.76 -37.45 -23.43
C ILE A 589 2.34 -37.20 -22.04
N VAL A 590 3.66 -37.06 -21.98
CA VAL A 590 4.36 -36.68 -20.76
C VAL A 590 4.70 -35.20 -20.82
N VAL A 591 4.33 -34.47 -19.77
CA VAL A 591 4.69 -33.08 -19.54
C VAL A 591 5.80 -33.04 -18.48
N ILE A 592 6.95 -32.46 -18.82
CA ILE A 592 8.04 -32.27 -17.87
C ILE A 592 7.77 -31.00 -17.07
N LEU A 593 7.64 -31.19 -15.75
CA LEU A 593 7.36 -30.10 -14.81
C LEU A 593 8.58 -29.83 -13.93
N GLN A 594 8.80 -28.57 -13.60
CA GLN A 594 9.81 -28.13 -12.65
C GLN A 594 9.18 -27.33 -11.53
N SER A 595 9.45 -27.72 -10.29
CA SER A 595 9.16 -26.90 -9.11
C SER A 595 10.27 -27.03 -8.08
N ALA A 596 10.67 -25.90 -7.49
CA ALA A 596 11.71 -25.82 -6.46
C ALA A 596 13.01 -26.60 -6.82
N GLY A 597 13.46 -26.47 -8.08
CA GLY A 597 14.67 -27.13 -8.60
C GLY A 597 14.52 -28.64 -8.85
N LYS A 598 13.38 -29.25 -8.54
CA LYS A 598 13.10 -30.66 -8.81
C LYS A 598 12.28 -30.79 -10.08
N ARG A 599 12.75 -31.69 -10.96
CA ARG A 599 12.09 -32.03 -12.22
C ARG A 599 11.40 -33.38 -12.10
N TYR A 600 10.20 -33.50 -12.66
CA TYR A 600 9.50 -34.77 -12.76
C TYR A 600 8.64 -34.80 -14.03
N ALA A 601 8.33 -36.01 -14.48
CA ALA A 601 7.51 -36.27 -15.65
C ALA A 601 6.06 -36.51 -15.23
N LEU A 602 5.10 -35.77 -15.77
CA LEU A 602 3.67 -35.95 -15.52
C LEU A 602 2.99 -36.57 -16.75
N LEU A 603 2.47 -37.79 -16.61
CA LEU A 603 1.70 -38.46 -17.66
C LEU A 603 0.25 -37.97 -17.68
N VAL A 604 -0.20 -37.55 -18.85
CA VAL A 604 -1.57 -37.15 -19.19
C VAL A 604 -2.03 -37.84 -20.47
N ASP A 605 -3.33 -37.87 -20.75
CA ASP A 605 -3.83 -38.56 -21.94
C ASP A 605 -3.68 -37.72 -23.20
N GLN A 606 -3.90 -36.41 -23.08
CA GLN A 606 -3.85 -35.43 -24.17
C GLN A 606 -3.46 -34.03 -23.66
N LEU A 607 -2.78 -33.25 -24.51
CA LEU A 607 -2.68 -31.79 -24.35
C LEU A 607 -3.78 -31.14 -25.20
N ILE A 608 -4.56 -30.27 -24.58
CA ILE A 608 -5.61 -29.51 -25.27
C ILE A 608 -4.99 -28.24 -25.87
N GLY A 609 -4.17 -27.51 -25.10
CA GLY A 609 -3.49 -26.30 -25.53
C GLY A 609 -3.33 -25.25 -24.43
N GLN A 610 -2.70 -24.13 -24.78
CA GLN A 610 -2.47 -23.00 -23.87
C GLN A 610 -3.70 -22.09 -23.80
N HIS A 611 -4.09 -21.73 -22.58
CA HIS A 611 -5.21 -20.83 -22.33
C HIS A 611 -4.87 -19.90 -21.17
N GLN A 612 -5.29 -18.64 -21.29
CA GLN A 612 -5.33 -17.75 -20.13
C GLN A 612 -6.59 -18.04 -19.35
N VAL A 613 -6.46 -18.42 -18.09
CA VAL A 613 -7.60 -18.84 -17.27
C VAL A 613 -7.76 -17.94 -16.05
N VAL A 614 -9.00 -17.55 -15.76
CA VAL A 614 -9.31 -16.78 -14.55
C VAL A 614 -9.33 -17.74 -13.37
N VAL A 615 -8.44 -17.52 -12.41
CA VAL A 615 -8.31 -18.31 -11.19
C VAL A 615 -9.45 -17.97 -10.25
N LYS A 616 -10.23 -18.98 -9.85
CA LYS A 616 -11.25 -18.90 -8.82
C LYS A 616 -10.79 -19.69 -7.59
N ASN A 617 -10.88 -19.06 -6.42
CA ASN A 617 -10.55 -19.74 -5.17
C ASN A 617 -11.58 -20.86 -4.90
N LEU A 618 -11.09 -22.06 -4.59
CA LEU A 618 -11.91 -23.22 -4.21
C LEU A 618 -12.40 -23.15 -2.75
N GLU A 619 -11.69 -22.41 -1.89
CA GLU A 619 -11.82 -22.47 -0.42
C GLU A 619 -13.13 -21.87 0.11
N SER A 620 -13.82 -21.03 -0.67
CA SER A 620 -15.12 -20.48 -0.28
C SER A 620 -16.20 -21.58 -0.16
N ASN A 621 -16.08 -22.65 -0.94
CA ASN A 621 -17.12 -23.68 -1.10
C ASN A 621 -16.62 -25.11 -0.82
N TYR A 622 -15.30 -25.36 -0.89
CA TYR A 622 -14.71 -26.68 -0.79
C TYR A 622 -13.55 -26.71 0.23
N ARG A 623 -13.32 -27.86 0.85
CA ARG A 623 -12.10 -28.07 1.67
C ARG A 623 -10.88 -28.10 0.76
N LYS A 624 -9.74 -27.63 1.28
CA LYS A 624 -8.44 -27.66 0.60
C LYS A 624 -8.16 -29.07 0.05
N VAL A 625 -8.12 -29.21 -1.27
CA VAL A 625 -7.82 -30.49 -1.94
C VAL A 625 -6.32 -30.54 -2.18
N PRO A 626 -5.57 -31.43 -1.52
CA PRO A 626 -4.13 -31.46 -1.69
C PRO A 626 -3.76 -31.87 -3.12
N GLY A 627 -2.82 -31.15 -3.73
CA GLY A 627 -2.46 -31.27 -5.14
C GLY A 627 -3.18 -30.29 -6.08
N ILE A 628 -4.15 -29.53 -5.60
CA ILE A 628 -4.90 -28.52 -6.37
C ILE A 628 -4.73 -27.16 -5.70
N SER A 629 -4.34 -26.14 -6.47
CA SER A 629 -4.20 -24.77 -5.97
C SER A 629 -5.49 -23.97 -6.09
N ALA A 630 -6.24 -24.17 -7.18
CA ALA A 630 -7.45 -23.41 -7.48
C ALA A 630 -8.29 -24.10 -8.57
N ALA A 631 -9.38 -23.46 -9.00
CA ALA A 631 -10.18 -23.90 -10.14
C ALA A 631 -10.42 -22.76 -11.13
N THR A 632 -10.84 -23.11 -12.33
CA THR A 632 -11.27 -22.17 -13.36
C THR A 632 -12.48 -22.71 -14.13
N ILE A 633 -13.13 -21.84 -14.89
CA ILE A 633 -14.27 -22.18 -15.76
C ILE A 633 -13.79 -22.04 -17.21
N LEU A 634 -13.88 -23.12 -17.97
CA LEU A 634 -13.50 -23.16 -19.38
C LEU A 634 -14.60 -22.55 -20.27
N GLY A 635 -14.26 -22.29 -21.55
CA GLY A 635 -15.19 -21.76 -22.55
C GLY A 635 -16.40 -22.65 -22.86
N ASP A 636 -16.41 -23.91 -22.46
CA ASP A 636 -17.61 -24.76 -22.57
C ASP A 636 -18.49 -24.73 -21.30
N GLY A 637 -18.08 -23.96 -20.28
CA GLY A 637 -18.71 -23.89 -18.97
C GLY A 637 -18.28 -25.02 -18.03
N SER A 638 -17.41 -25.93 -18.46
CA SER A 638 -16.85 -26.97 -17.60
C SER A 638 -15.87 -26.38 -16.59
N VAL A 639 -15.74 -27.04 -15.44
CA VAL A 639 -14.78 -26.67 -14.40
C VAL A 639 -13.48 -27.41 -14.66
N ALA A 640 -12.37 -26.68 -14.66
CA ALA A 640 -11.03 -27.26 -14.72
C ALA A 640 -10.26 -26.96 -13.44
N LEU A 641 -9.49 -27.94 -12.97
CA LEU A 641 -8.74 -27.86 -11.72
C LEU A 641 -7.30 -27.44 -12.01
N ILE A 642 -6.83 -26.41 -11.31
CA ILE A 642 -5.46 -25.89 -11.44
C ILE A 642 -4.55 -26.70 -10.51
N VAL A 643 -3.56 -27.37 -11.10
CA VAL A 643 -2.68 -28.30 -10.40
C VAL A 643 -1.60 -27.53 -9.64
N ASP A 644 -1.43 -27.87 -8.36
CA ASP A 644 -0.26 -27.45 -7.58
C ASP A 644 0.91 -28.40 -7.87
N VAL A 645 1.81 -27.97 -8.73
CA VAL A 645 2.98 -28.73 -9.19
C VAL A 645 3.89 -29.15 -8.01
N SER A 646 4.01 -28.32 -6.98
CA SER A 646 4.86 -28.62 -5.82
C SER A 646 4.23 -29.68 -4.93
N ALA A 647 2.94 -29.53 -4.66
CA ALA A 647 2.19 -30.47 -3.83
C ALA A 647 2.00 -31.83 -4.53
N LEU A 648 1.80 -31.85 -5.85
CA LEU A 648 1.55 -33.06 -6.63
C LEU A 648 2.67 -34.10 -6.49
N GLN A 649 3.93 -33.65 -6.53
CA GLN A 649 5.08 -34.54 -6.36
C GLN A 649 5.12 -35.18 -4.97
N SER A 650 4.81 -34.40 -3.94
CA SER A 650 4.76 -34.87 -2.55
C SER A 650 3.61 -35.87 -2.35
N LEU A 651 2.44 -35.57 -2.93
CA LEU A 651 1.25 -36.43 -2.85
C LEU A 651 1.48 -37.80 -3.50
N ASN A 652 2.17 -37.83 -4.64
CA ASN A 652 2.54 -39.08 -5.31
C ASN A 652 3.43 -39.96 -4.43
N ARG A 653 4.37 -39.36 -3.68
CA ARG A 653 5.20 -40.11 -2.73
C ARG A 653 4.38 -40.68 -1.56
N GLU A 654 3.50 -39.87 -0.97
CA GLU A 654 2.65 -40.30 0.15
C GLU A 654 1.71 -41.45 -0.22
N LYS A 655 0.96 -41.33 -1.32
CA LYS A 655 0.06 -42.40 -1.80
C LYS A 655 0.79 -43.71 -2.05
N ARG A 656 2.04 -43.66 -2.54
CA ARG A 656 2.87 -44.85 -2.76
C ARG A 656 3.32 -45.50 -1.45
N VAL A 657 3.77 -44.71 -0.47
CA VAL A 657 4.16 -45.25 0.84
C VAL A 657 2.96 -45.91 1.53
N ALA A 658 1.79 -45.29 1.45
CA ALA A 658 0.55 -45.88 1.96
C ALA A 658 0.16 -47.18 1.22
N GLY A 659 0.28 -47.21 -0.12
CA GLY A 659 -0.01 -48.39 -0.93
C GLY A 659 1.03 -49.53 -0.85
N ALA A 660 2.25 -49.26 -0.38
CA ALA A 660 3.27 -50.27 -0.12
C ALA A 660 3.19 -50.86 1.30
N ALA A 661 2.48 -50.17 2.21
CA ALA A 661 2.24 -50.59 3.60
C ALA A 661 0.90 -51.34 3.79
N ALA A 662 0.00 -51.25 2.81
CA ALA A 662 -1.23 -52.04 2.70
C ALA A 662 -1.01 -53.28 1.82
#